data_AF-A0A226F5P7-F1
#
_entry.id   AF-A0A226F5P7-F1
#
_cell.length_a   1.000
_cell.length_b   1.000
_cell.length_c   1.000
_cell.angle_alpha   90.00
_cell.angle_beta   90.00
_cell.angle_gamma   90.00
#
_symmetry.space_group_name_H-M   'P 1'
#
loop_
_entity.id
_entity.type
_entity.pdbx_description
1 polymer ?
#
loop_
_entity_poly.entity_id
_entity_poly.type
_entity_poly.pdbx_seq_one_letter_code
_entity_poly.pdbx_strand_id
1 'polypeptide(L)'
;MTDGRLLFAKYISSTSTLILEEPETQKVVSKYSSLHSFHSINRENFSEEFCTLYCIPGQKYTIGKNFTSRDNQGEFIFCYFPEVGEECEIHIKQDRTWWIKSQEGNSIYLNGEKLTKKVQLHFGDYVSFGINYSVVDDIVSFIERTGTRNSGKIPIFLFERSNFLHLTKSNQPVLTPCRENEPHPDASNPGSTLGRNEHLISKILTYLPISTLKSARLVCKLWYEEATPLLRDKSLIHFNFNTYQTTRESMRILKYTYEMEHFPHPHWYLNLPVLSNSANPLTRKFRQDFTHLLKHQRNVESLRINGAIHSPQDLSIRMKLFQAVSQTLQDLQILGDWGFANLNFPHIAFPHLKSVTIAFEILRREENNDKKDKIDPHPGESRLEEWCTSFMDVLSSTNLQSMGFACSKMLSLLFLEELAQLSCEDVAKFSHLQKLMMLHTTPSVSRCCLTLPQQLTKLELNWIYPRKTRDHFNLRVFTDFENLIEKNAQSLNNLQFILPMLRKRSEIHIPVLERLKYLIISSEGDSKTWQEKNCNTFCPKISFCDGAHRSLLVYNKFLPRLQSLRLDIKQHYKNSARRDQEFKKCSHLFKTFLVPGERSVENNFTPCKTLRELHVPYEEIRSILQITSVEIEKMFPNVAKFD
;
A
#
# COMPACT_ATOMS: atom_id res chain seq x y z
N MET A 1 29.69 13.31 -12.49
CA MET A 1 29.55 14.28 -11.38
C MET A 1 28.63 13.66 -10.33
N THR A 2 28.87 13.88 -9.04
CA THR A 2 28.34 12.97 -8.01
C THR A 2 27.80 13.66 -6.77
N ASP A 3 26.69 13.12 -6.28
CA ASP A 3 26.10 13.44 -4.99
C ASP A 3 27.10 13.24 -3.85
N GLY A 4 26.88 14.01 -2.79
CA GLY A 4 27.58 13.83 -1.53
C GLY A 4 26.80 12.92 -0.57
N ARG A 5 27.51 12.28 0.35
CA ARG A 5 26.94 11.58 1.49
C ARG A 5 27.61 12.07 2.76
N LEU A 6 26.83 12.22 3.81
CA LEU A 6 27.35 12.38 5.16
C LEU A 6 27.20 11.06 5.88
N LEU A 7 28.32 10.54 6.37
CA LEU A 7 28.36 9.27 7.11
C LEU A 7 28.69 9.56 8.55
N PHE A 8 27.89 9.01 9.46
CA PHE A 8 28.08 9.16 10.88
C PHE A 8 29.07 8.11 11.40
N ALA A 9 29.93 8.51 12.33
CA ALA A 9 30.88 7.61 12.97
C ALA A 9 30.14 6.56 13.82
N LYS A 10 30.38 5.27 13.54
CA LYS A 10 29.85 4.16 14.34
C LYS A 10 30.71 4.02 15.60
N TYR A 11 30.10 4.04 16.79
CA TYR A 11 30.81 3.58 17.98
C TYR A 11 31.03 2.06 17.88
N ILE A 12 32.29 1.64 17.96
CA ILE A 12 32.73 0.27 18.23
C ILE A 12 32.23 -0.07 19.64
N SER A 13 31.38 -1.09 19.80
CA SER A 13 31.07 -1.60 21.13
C SER A 13 32.33 -2.23 21.70
N SER A 14 32.57 -2.02 22.99
CA SER A 14 33.74 -2.44 23.77
C SER A 14 33.90 -3.97 23.95
N THR A 15 33.59 -4.78 22.93
CA THR A 15 33.66 -6.25 23.00
C THR A 15 34.40 -6.90 21.84
N SER A 16 35.06 -6.12 20.97
CA SER A 16 36.01 -6.69 20.01
C SER A 16 37.39 -6.72 20.65
N THR A 17 37.68 -7.79 21.37
CA THR A 17 38.99 -8.06 21.98
C THR A 17 40.07 -8.09 20.90
N LEU A 18 40.86 -7.02 20.81
CA LEU A 18 42.19 -7.11 20.19
C LEU A 18 43.05 -7.91 21.15
N ILE A 19 43.23 -9.20 20.85
CA ILE A 19 44.25 -10.04 21.48
C ILE A 19 45.58 -9.48 21.00
N LEU A 20 46.24 -8.69 21.86
CA LEU A 20 47.67 -8.45 21.75
C LEU A 20 48.35 -9.59 22.50
N GLU A 21 49.03 -10.47 21.76
CA GLU A 21 49.97 -11.43 22.34
C GLU A 21 51.03 -10.64 23.14
N GLU A 22 51.17 -10.95 24.42
CA GLU A 22 52.30 -10.49 25.24
C GLU A 22 53.59 -11.14 24.74
N PRO A 23 54.66 -10.36 24.48
CA PRO A 23 56.00 -10.83 24.73
C PRO A 23 56.38 -10.46 26.16
N GLU A 24 56.78 -11.49 26.91
CA GLU A 24 57.43 -11.39 28.21
C GLU A 24 58.52 -10.33 28.21
N THR A 25 58.39 -9.29 29.03
CA THR A 25 59.43 -8.78 29.95
C THR A 25 59.04 -7.45 30.59
N GLN A 26 59.48 -7.31 31.83
CA GLN A 26 59.11 -6.28 32.80
C GLN A 26 59.57 -4.85 32.44
N LYS A 27 58.78 -3.90 32.97
CA LYS A 27 59.13 -2.64 33.66
C LYS A 27 59.03 -1.30 32.90
N VAL A 28 58.19 -0.47 33.55
CA VAL A 28 58.16 1.00 33.61
C VAL A 28 57.48 1.72 32.43
N VAL A 29 56.20 2.01 32.67
CA VAL A 29 55.39 3.00 31.97
C VAL A 29 56.00 4.39 32.13
N SER A 30 56.50 4.97 31.04
CA SER A 30 56.41 6.41 30.82
C SER A 30 56.60 6.77 29.35
N LYS A 31 55.74 7.68 28.88
CA LYS A 31 55.77 8.40 27.59
C LYS A 31 55.55 7.57 26.32
N TYR A 32 54.29 7.50 25.90
CA TYR A 32 53.99 7.50 24.47
C TYR A 32 54.10 8.94 23.95
N SER A 33 55.23 9.22 23.33
CA SER A 33 55.39 10.28 22.34
C SER A 33 55.32 9.64 20.95
N SER A 34 54.27 9.90 20.17
CA SER A 34 54.27 9.88 18.69
C SER A 34 52.90 10.40 18.23
N LEU A 35 52.78 11.55 17.55
CA LEU A 35 53.05 11.74 16.11
C LEU A 35 52.52 10.57 15.27
N HIS A 36 51.19 10.44 15.16
CA HIS A 36 50.44 9.93 13.99
C HIS A 36 48.92 9.88 14.29
N SER A 37 48.24 11.03 14.31
CA SER A 37 46.84 11.11 14.77
C SER A 37 45.81 11.54 13.72
N PHE A 38 46.24 11.73 12.47
CA PHE A 38 45.32 11.85 11.33
C PHE A 38 45.11 10.54 10.56
N HIS A 39 45.94 9.51 10.79
CA HIS A 39 45.85 8.22 10.08
C HIS A 39 45.02 7.14 10.80
N SER A 40 44.52 7.40 12.01
CA SER A 40 43.72 6.42 12.78
C SER A 40 42.22 6.46 12.45
N ILE A 41 41.74 7.52 11.79
CA ILE A 41 40.34 7.60 11.33
C ILE A 41 40.22 6.91 9.98
N ASN A 42 40.14 5.57 10.03
CA ASN A 42 39.86 4.79 8.84
C ASN A 42 38.40 4.93 8.45
N ARG A 43 38.15 4.84 7.14
CA ARG A 43 36.82 4.80 6.53
C ARG A 43 35.86 3.82 7.21
N GLU A 44 36.41 2.73 7.75
CA GLU A 44 35.74 1.63 8.46
C GLU A 44 35.03 2.09 9.74
N ASN A 45 35.47 3.20 10.34
CA ASN A 45 34.85 3.79 11.53
C ASN A 45 33.51 4.49 11.23
N PHE A 46 33.13 4.65 9.95
CA PHE A 46 31.88 5.29 9.53
C PHE A 46 30.97 4.27 8.83
N SER A 47 30.09 3.62 9.59
CA SER A 47 29.22 2.57 9.01
C SER A 47 27.77 3.01 8.79
N GLU A 48 27.33 4.14 9.36
CA GLU A 48 25.92 4.53 9.31
C GLU A 48 25.72 5.77 8.41
N GLU A 49 24.96 5.61 7.33
CA GLU A 49 24.61 6.74 6.47
C GLU A 49 23.67 7.68 7.23
N PHE A 50 24.12 8.92 7.45
CA PHE A 50 23.30 9.96 8.07
C PHE A 50 22.32 10.55 7.05
N CYS A 51 22.83 11.03 5.92
CA CYS A 51 22.03 11.51 4.80
C CYS A 51 22.80 11.52 3.48
N THR A 52 22.05 11.56 2.38
CA THR A 52 22.56 11.84 1.03
C THR A 52 22.20 13.28 0.64
N LEU A 53 23.20 14.04 0.17
CA LEU A 53 23.05 15.40 -0.35
C LEU A 53 23.09 15.34 -1.89
N TYR A 54 21.98 15.67 -2.54
CA TYR A 54 21.88 15.63 -4.01
C TYR A 54 22.62 16.81 -4.64
N CYS A 55 23.38 16.56 -5.71
CA CYS A 55 24.15 17.61 -6.38
C CYS A 55 23.26 18.49 -7.28
N ILE A 56 22.42 19.33 -6.67
CA ILE A 56 21.48 20.23 -7.34
C ILE A 56 22.08 21.65 -7.39
N PRO A 57 22.35 22.23 -8.57
CA PRO A 57 22.91 23.58 -8.69
C PRO A 57 22.05 24.63 -7.97
N GLY A 58 22.67 25.44 -7.11
CA GLY A 58 21.98 26.47 -6.31
C GLY A 58 21.27 25.93 -5.06
N GLN A 59 21.30 24.62 -4.81
CA GLN A 59 20.66 24.04 -3.64
C GLN A 59 21.39 24.41 -2.35
N LYS A 60 20.59 24.79 -1.35
CA LYS A 60 21.00 25.01 0.02
C LYS A 60 20.52 23.85 0.88
N TYR A 61 21.41 23.29 1.69
CA TYR A 61 21.10 22.36 2.77
C TYR A 61 21.41 23.03 4.11
N THR A 62 20.51 22.87 5.07
CA THR A 62 20.73 23.32 6.44
C THR A 62 20.69 22.13 7.38
N ILE A 63 21.70 21.98 8.24
CA ILE A 63 21.76 20.95 9.29
C ILE A 63 21.55 21.62 10.64
N GLY A 64 20.55 21.18 11.42
CA GLY A 64 20.27 21.77 12.73
C GLY A 64 19.11 21.14 13.48
N LYS A 65 18.70 21.78 14.59
CA LYS A 65 17.59 21.32 15.46
C LYS A 65 16.25 21.97 15.14
N ASN A 66 16.26 23.23 14.73
CA ASN A 66 15.07 24.08 14.63
C ASN A 66 14.72 24.40 13.17
N PHE A 67 13.62 23.84 12.67
CA PHE A 67 13.10 24.18 11.35
C PHE A 67 12.11 25.35 11.42
N THR A 68 12.41 26.43 10.70
CA THR A 68 11.57 27.62 10.57
C THR A 68 10.86 27.66 9.22
N SER A 69 11.60 27.62 8.12
CA SER A 69 11.05 27.63 6.76
C SER A 69 12.06 27.15 5.71
N ARG A 70 11.53 26.55 4.64
CA ARG A 70 12.29 26.12 3.46
C ARG A 70 12.88 27.30 2.70
N ASP A 71 12.22 28.46 2.69
CA ASP A 71 12.70 29.65 1.95
C ASP A 71 13.99 30.20 2.57
N ASN A 72 14.07 30.25 3.91
CA ASN A 72 15.24 30.75 4.61
C ASN A 72 16.33 29.68 4.74
N GLN A 73 15.97 28.42 4.98
CA GLN A 73 16.91 27.35 5.35
C GLN A 73 17.18 26.34 4.23
N GLY A 74 16.50 26.45 3.07
CA GLY A 74 16.62 25.45 2.01
C GLY A 74 16.12 24.07 2.46
N GLU A 75 16.78 23.00 2.01
CA GLU A 75 16.47 21.64 2.45
C GLU A 75 17.05 21.40 3.85
N PHE A 76 16.18 21.28 4.84
CA PHE A 76 16.58 21.12 6.22
C PHE A 76 16.85 19.66 6.60
N ILE A 77 17.84 19.40 7.43
CA ILE A 77 18.28 18.08 7.87
C ILE A 77 18.34 18.11 9.38
N PHE A 78 17.41 17.40 10.03
CA PHE A 78 17.35 17.36 11.48
C PHE A 78 18.55 16.63 12.08
N CYS A 79 19.18 17.25 13.08
CA CYS A 79 20.34 16.73 13.78
C CYS A 79 20.14 16.94 15.30
N TYR A 80 19.69 15.91 16.00
CA TYR A 80 19.23 16.01 17.40
C TYR A 80 20.32 15.72 18.45
N PHE A 81 21.59 15.71 18.09
CA PHE A 81 22.67 15.51 19.06
C PHE A 81 22.76 16.69 20.05
N PRO A 82 22.93 16.46 21.37
CA PRO A 82 22.94 17.53 22.38
C PRO A 82 23.89 18.68 22.07
N GLU A 83 25.07 18.36 21.53
CA GLU A 83 26.19 19.26 21.24
C GLU A 83 26.00 20.10 19.97
N VAL A 84 24.99 19.78 19.15
CA VAL A 84 24.67 20.55 17.94
C VAL A 84 23.99 21.84 18.36
N GLY A 85 24.66 22.97 18.15
CA GLY A 85 24.10 24.32 18.28
C GLY A 85 23.07 24.63 17.19
N GLU A 86 22.84 25.91 16.91
CA GLU A 86 22.08 26.31 15.73
C GLU A 86 22.92 26.13 14.44
N GLU A 87 22.35 26.45 13.29
CA GLU A 87 22.50 25.76 12.01
C GLU A 87 23.91 25.75 11.38
N CYS A 88 24.19 24.70 10.61
CA CYS A 88 25.21 24.70 9.55
C CYS A 88 24.54 24.78 8.18
N GLU A 89 25.14 25.50 7.24
CA GLU A 89 24.66 25.52 5.86
C GLU A 89 25.68 24.95 4.87
N ILE A 90 25.24 24.03 4.03
CA ILE A 90 25.97 23.52 2.88
C ILE A 90 25.31 24.04 1.61
N HIS A 91 26.08 24.72 0.77
CA HIS A 91 25.65 25.37 -0.46
C HIS A 91 26.29 24.70 -1.66
N ILE A 92 25.49 24.41 -2.67
CA ILE A 92 25.96 23.98 -3.98
C ILE A 92 25.93 25.17 -4.92
N LYS A 93 27.09 25.60 -5.42
CA LYS A 93 27.17 26.66 -6.43
C LYS A 93 26.70 26.18 -7.81
N GLN A 94 26.54 27.10 -8.75
CA GLN A 94 26.14 26.77 -10.13
C GLN A 94 27.14 25.87 -10.84
N ASP A 95 28.43 26.01 -10.51
CA ASP A 95 29.52 25.15 -10.96
C ASP A 95 29.56 23.78 -10.25
N ARG A 96 28.57 23.48 -9.40
CA ARG A 96 28.42 22.25 -8.62
C ARG A 96 29.52 22.01 -7.57
N THR A 97 30.22 23.07 -7.16
CA THR A 97 31.14 23.00 -6.01
C THR A 97 30.38 23.09 -4.69
N TRP A 98 30.85 22.35 -3.68
CA TRP A 98 30.26 22.28 -2.34
C TRP A 98 30.92 23.30 -1.42
N TRP A 99 30.12 24.02 -0.64
CA TRP A 99 30.62 25.02 0.30
C TRP A 99 29.90 24.93 1.62
N ILE A 100 30.63 24.94 2.73
CA ILE A 100 30.08 24.88 4.08
C ILE A 100 30.30 26.20 4.81
N LYS A 101 29.34 26.62 5.64
CA LYS A 101 29.51 27.74 6.59
C LYS A 101 28.83 27.44 7.92
N SER A 102 29.41 27.97 8.98
CA SER A 102 28.80 28.02 10.31
C SER A 102 27.89 29.23 10.43
N GLN A 103 26.77 29.10 11.14
CA GLN A 103 26.03 30.26 11.64
C GLN A 103 26.77 30.88 12.83
N GLU A 104 26.55 32.18 13.06
CA GLU A 104 27.23 32.96 14.10
C GLU A 104 26.99 32.36 15.51
N GLY A 105 28.05 32.31 16.33
CA GLY A 105 28.00 31.73 17.68
C GLY A 105 28.19 30.20 17.75
N ASN A 106 28.14 29.49 16.61
CA ASN A 106 28.29 28.03 16.60
C ASN A 106 29.74 27.59 16.40
N SER A 107 30.07 26.43 16.97
CA SER A 107 31.40 25.83 16.86
C SER A 107 31.33 24.62 15.94
N ILE A 108 31.50 24.86 14.64
CA ILE A 108 31.61 23.80 13.62
C ILE A 108 33.07 23.70 13.20
N TYR A 109 33.58 22.49 13.09
CA TYR A 109 34.97 22.25 12.69
C TYR A 109 35.02 21.43 11.40
N LEU A 110 35.92 21.80 10.50
CA LEU A 110 36.20 21.09 9.26
C LEU A 110 37.64 20.57 9.35
N ASN A 111 37.82 19.25 9.32
CA ASN A 111 39.13 18.61 9.50
C ASN A 111 39.87 19.08 10.78
N GLY A 112 39.12 19.39 11.83
CA GLY A 112 39.64 19.91 13.11
C GLY A 112 39.79 21.42 13.18
N GLU A 113 39.70 22.16 12.08
CA GLU A 113 39.79 23.63 12.08
C GLU A 113 38.42 24.28 12.29
N LYS A 114 38.34 25.29 13.17
CA LYS A 114 37.09 26.01 13.43
C LYS A 114 36.66 26.82 12.20
N LEU A 115 35.44 26.59 11.71
CA LEU A 115 34.86 27.36 10.61
C LEU A 115 34.49 28.77 11.09
N THR A 116 35.28 29.76 10.68
CA THR A 116 35.01 31.20 10.91
C THR A 116 34.40 31.90 9.69
N LYS A 117 34.55 31.30 8.50
CA LYS A 117 34.03 31.80 7.22
C LYS A 117 33.49 30.66 6.36
N LYS A 118 32.90 30.99 5.22
CA LYS A 118 32.48 30.01 4.22
C LYS A 118 33.72 29.37 3.57
N VAL A 119 33.80 28.04 3.59
CA VAL A 119 34.93 27.24 3.07
C VAL A 119 34.42 26.22 2.06
N GLN A 120 35.25 25.86 1.08
CA GLN A 120 34.93 24.81 0.11
C GLN A 120 35.04 23.43 0.76
N LEU A 121 34.04 22.58 0.55
CA LEU A 121 33.94 21.23 1.10
C LEU A 121 34.36 20.22 0.04
N HIS A 122 35.28 19.32 0.38
CA HIS A 122 35.84 18.29 -0.50
C HIS A 122 35.49 16.88 -0.01
N PHE A 123 35.38 15.93 -0.94
CA PHE A 123 35.19 14.53 -0.56
C PHE A 123 36.40 14.03 0.23
N GLY A 124 36.16 13.39 1.37
CA GLY A 124 37.17 13.02 2.36
C GLY A 124 37.19 13.94 3.58
N ASP A 125 36.53 15.11 3.53
CA ASP A 125 36.50 16.03 4.66
C ASP A 125 35.65 15.51 5.83
N TYR A 126 36.11 15.79 7.05
CA TYR A 126 35.41 15.51 8.30
C TYR A 126 34.73 16.77 8.83
N VAL A 127 33.44 16.67 9.14
CA VAL A 127 32.61 17.75 9.67
C VAL A 127 32.19 17.44 11.10
N SER A 128 32.39 18.43 11.96
CA SER A 128 32.25 18.39 13.41
C SER A 128 31.24 19.38 13.93
N PHE A 129 30.40 18.99 14.88
CA PHE A 129 29.58 19.94 15.63
C PHE A 129 29.95 19.96 17.11
N GLY A 130 30.33 21.15 17.62
CA GLY A 130 30.53 21.45 19.04
C GLY A 130 31.92 21.15 19.60
N ILE A 131 32.78 20.38 18.91
CA ILE A 131 34.05 19.91 19.48
C ILE A 131 35.24 20.19 18.55
N ASN A 132 36.25 20.87 19.11
CA ASN A 132 37.54 21.02 18.46
C ASN A 132 38.39 19.76 18.67
N TYR A 133 38.57 18.94 17.64
CA TYR A 133 39.44 17.76 17.75
C TYR A 133 40.89 18.02 17.36
N SER A 134 41.24 19.20 16.83
CA SER A 134 42.65 19.55 16.59
C SER A 134 43.47 19.58 17.89
N VAL A 135 42.80 19.56 19.04
CA VAL A 135 43.37 19.59 20.38
C VAL A 135 43.46 18.19 21.00
N VAL A 136 42.83 17.17 20.40
CA VAL A 136 42.81 15.82 20.95
C VAL A 136 43.67 14.92 20.08
N ASP A 137 44.89 14.66 20.56
CA ASP A 137 45.94 13.90 19.87
C ASP A 137 45.54 12.47 19.47
N ASP A 138 44.35 11.99 19.82
CA ASP A 138 43.77 10.78 19.26
C ASP A 138 42.24 10.81 19.40
N ILE A 139 41.53 11.00 18.28
CA ILE A 139 40.06 10.97 18.23
C ILE A 139 39.53 9.62 18.70
N VAL A 140 40.24 8.52 18.45
CA VAL A 140 39.84 7.17 18.89
C VAL A 140 39.89 7.11 20.41
N SER A 141 41.01 7.51 21.02
CA SER A 141 41.11 7.67 22.48
C SER A 141 40.06 8.62 23.06
N PHE A 142 39.70 9.70 22.38
CA PHE A 142 38.67 10.63 22.84
C PHE A 142 37.30 9.95 22.87
N ILE A 143 36.90 9.36 21.74
CA ILE A 143 35.67 8.59 21.56
C ILE A 143 35.59 7.47 22.60
N GLU A 144 36.66 6.71 22.80
CA GLU A 144 36.73 5.63 23.80
C GLU A 144 36.63 6.14 25.25
N ARG A 145 37.29 7.26 25.59
CA ARG A 145 37.24 7.87 26.93
C ARG A 145 35.88 8.50 27.25
N THR A 146 35.23 9.14 26.28
CA THR A 146 33.92 9.78 26.48
C THR A 146 32.75 8.81 26.33
N GLY A 147 32.93 7.75 25.54
CA GLY A 147 31.91 6.72 25.27
C GLY A 147 31.58 5.81 26.46
N THR A 148 32.40 5.80 27.51
CA THR A 148 32.22 4.94 28.70
C THR A 148 31.44 5.58 29.84
N ARG A 149 31.13 6.88 29.79
CA ARG A 149 30.41 7.58 30.87
C ARG A 149 29.38 8.58 30.33
N ASN A 150 28.16 8.12 30.04
CA ASN A 150 26.91 8.90 29.93
C ASN A 150 26.91 10.25 29.16
N SER A 151 27.98 10.59 28.44
CA SER A 151 28.09 11.82 27.65
C SER A 151 27.67 11.55 26.21
N GLY A 152 26.96 12.51 25.61
CA GLY A 152 26.27 12.36 24.33
C GLY A 152 27.16 11.87 23.20
N LYS A 153 26.57 11.11 22.28
CA LYS A 153 27.23 10.70 21.04
C LYS A 153 27.67 11.96 20.27
N ILE A 154 28.97 12.12 20.07
CA ILE A 154 29.51 13.27 19.36
C ILE A 154 29.18 13.16 17.86
N PRO A 155 28.61 14.20 17.24
CA PRO A 155 28.31 14.24 15.81
C PRO A 155 29.54 14.53 14.95
N ILE A 156 30.24 13.46 14.53
CA ILE A 156 31.30 13.52 13.52
C ILE A 156 30.78 12.91 12.22
N PHE A 157 30.90 13.65 11.13
CA PHE A 157 30.46 13.23 9.81
C PHE A 157 31.61 13.20 8.80
N LEU A 158 31.72 12.13 8.03
CA LEU A 158 32.59 12.07 6.86
C LEU A 158 31.78 12.47 5.62
N PHE A 159 32.28 13.45 4.85
CA PHE A 159 31.70 13.85 3.58
C PHE A 159 32.30 13.04 2.44
N GLU A 160 31.49 12.18 1.84
CA GLU A 160 31.93 11.26 0.80
C GLU A 160 31.17 11.40 -0.50
N ARG A 161 31.79 10.85 -1.54
CA ARG A 161 31.12 10.63 -2.82
C ARG A 161 30.06 9.54 -2.66
N SER A 162 28.86 9.80 -3.16
CA SER A 162 27.83 8.76 -3.24
C SER A 162 28.22 7.70 -4.28
N ASN A 163 28.36 6.46 -3.83
CA ASN A 163 28.57 5.28 -4.68
C ASN A 163 27.28 4.81 -5.38
N PHE A 164 26.17 5.53 -5.24
CA PHE A 164 24.96 5.18 -5.99
C PHE A 164 25.22 5.58 -7.43
N LEU A 165 25.26 4.58 -8.31
CA LEU A 165 25.11 4.78 -9.74
C LEU A 165 23.79 5.51 -9.93
N HIS A 166 23.90 6.81 -10.15
CA HIS A 166 22.86 7.55 -10.85
C HIS A 166 22.65 6.82 -12.18
N LEU A 167 21.44 6.26 -12.38
CA LEU A 167 20.90 6.08 -13.72
C LEU A 167 20.57 7.48 -14.28
N THR A 168 21.53 8.41 -14.24
CA THR A 168 21.36 9.74 -14.82
C THR A 168 21.47 9.61 -16.30
N LYS A 169 20.37 9.96 -16.96
CA LYS A 169 20.22 10.15 -18.39
C LYS A 169 20.58 8.89 -19.17
N SER A 170 19.61 8.39 -19.92
CA SER A 170 19.93 7.90 -21.26
C SER A 170 20.95 8.89 -21.82
N ASN A 171 22.23 8.49 -21.88
CA ASN A 171 23.06 8.96 -22.96
C ASN A 171 22.18 8.66 -24.17
N GLN A 172 21.58 9.69 -24.79
CA GLN A 172 21.40 9.58 -26.21
C GLN A 172 22.78 9.11 -26.69
N PRO A 173 22.91 7.88 -27.22
CA PRO A 173 24.18 7.50 -27.77
C PRO A 173 24.44 8.57 -28.81
N VAL A 174 25.53 9.31 -28.63
CA VAL A 174 26.10 10.15 -29.67
C VAL A 174 26.08 9.25 -30.89
N LEU A 175 25.24 9.60 -31.86
CA LEU A 175 25.18 8.98 -33.17
C LEU A 175 26.60 9.05 -33.71
N THR A 176 27.36 7.99 -33.49
CA THR A 176 28.54 7.71 -34.28
C THR A 176 27.92 7.05 -35.50
N PRO A 177 27.94 7.68 -36.68
CA PRO A 177 27.54 6.97 -37.88
C PRO A 177 28.53 5.81 -37.98
N CYS A 178 28.05 4.58 -37.77
CA CYS A 178 28.78 3.42 -38.22
C CYS A 178 29.00 3.65 -39.71
N ARG A 179 30.26 3.90 -40.09
CA ARG A 179 30.68 3.93 -41.48
C ARG A 179 30.34 2.57 -42.07
N GLU A 180 29.24 2.52 -42.78
CA GLU A 180 28.99 1.51 -43.80
C GLU A 180 30.05 1.71 -44.88
N ASN A 181 30.95 0.73 -45.01
CA ASN A 181 31.79 0.52 -46.18
C ASN A 181 32.02 -1.00 -46.27
N GLU A 182 31.09 -1.73 -46.89
CA GLU A 182 31.25 -2.28 -48.24
C GLU A 182 30.14 -3.30 -48.58
N PRO A 183 29.82 -3.47 -49.88
CA PRO A 183 28.56 -4.05 -50.33
C PRO A 183 28.68 -5.54 -50.67
N HIS A 184 27.60 -6.30 -50.40
CA HIS A 184 27.28 -7.48 -51.20
C HIS A 184 25.78 -7.56 -51.48
N PRO A 185 25.37 -7.90 -52.72
CA PRO A 185 23.99 -7.78 -53.18
C PRO A 185 23.18 -9.05 -52.91
N ASP A 186 21.86 -8.85 -52.93
CA ASP A 186 20.80 -9.85 -53.08
C ASP A 186 20.41 -10.70 -51.86
N ALA A 187 19.48 -10.15 -51.07
CA ALA A 187 18.24 -10.85 -50.71
C ALA A 187 17.22 -9.90 -50.04
N SER A 188 16.14 -9.60 -50.77
CA SER A 188 14.77 -9.34 -50.28
C SER A 188 14.56 -8.54 -48.97
N ASN A 189 14.13 -7.28 -49.11
CA ASN A 189 13.34 -6.48 -48.15
C ASN A 189 13.29 -6.96 -46.67
N PRO A 190 14.21 -6.51 -45.79
CA PRO A 190 14.16 -6.75 -44.35
C PRO A 190 13.35 -5.67 -43.59
N GLY A 191 12.33 -5.07 -44.22
CA GLY A 191 11.62 -3.91 -43.68
C GLY A 191 10.51 -4.19 -42.65
N SER A 192 10.27 -5.43 -42.21
CA SER A 192 9.06 -5.74 -41.43
C SER A 192 9.23 -6.61 -40.16
N THR A 193 10.44 -6.90 -39.71
CA THR A 193 10.67 -7.77 -38.53
C THR A 193 10.77 -6.99 -37.21
N LEU A 194 11.12 -5.70 -37.23
CA LEU A 194 11.29 -4.90 -36.01
C LEU A 194 9.99 -4.82 -35.18
N GLY A 195 8.87 -4.44 -35.81
CA GLY A 195 7.58 -4.29 -35.13
C GLY A 195 6.93 -5.61 -34.69
N ARG A 196 7.30 -6.76 -35.28
CA ARG A 196 6.83 -8.08 -34.82
C ARG A 196 7.49 -8.49 -33.50
N ASN A 197 8.76 -8.12 -33.32
CA ASN A 197 9.51 -8.44 -32.11
C ASN A 197 9.05 -7.58 -30.92
N GLU A 198 8.74 -6.31 -31.13
CA GLU A 198 8.15 -5.40 -30.12
C GLU A 198 6.86 -5.98 -29.53
N HIS A 199 5.88 -6.32 -30.38
CA HIS A 199 4.61 -6.88 -29.93
C HIS A 199 4.76 -8.22 -29.17
N LEU A 200 5.66 -9.10 -29.64
CA LEU A 200 5.92 -10.38 -28.98
C LEU A 200 6.52 -10.15 -27.59
N ILE A 201 7.55 -9.30 -27.49
CA ILE A 201 8.23 -8.99 -26.23
C ILE A 201 7.25 -8.32 -25.28
N SER A 202 6.52 -7.30 -25.72
CA SER A 202 5.48 -6.64 -24.93
C SER A 202 4.50 -7.66 -24.34
N LYS A 203 4.00 -8.59 -25.18
CA LYS A 203 3.08 -9.64 -24.73
C LYS A 203 3.72 -10.58 -23.72
N ILE A 204 4.95 -11.04 -23.92
CA ILE A 204 5.67 -11.88 -22.94
C ILE A 204 5.81 -11.13 -21.61
N LEU A 205 6.26 -9.88 -21.64
CA LEU A 205 6.47 -9.05 -20.46
C LEU A 205 5.16 -8.81 -19.68
N THR A 206 4.00 -8.74 -20.34
CA THR A 206 2.72 -8.59 -19.62
C THR A 206 2.42 -9.74 -18.65
N TYR A 207 2.95 -10.95 -18.88
CA TYR A 207 2.77 -12.09 -17.99
C TYR A 207 3.83 -12.20 -16.90
N LEU A 208 4.91 -11.42 -16.96
CA LEU A 208 5.98 -11.49 -15.98
C LEU A 208 5.65 -10.70 -14.70
N PRO A 209 6.11 -11.19 -13.53
CA PRO A 209 6.03 -10.44 -12.28
C PRO A 209 7.03 -9.26 -12.28
N ILE A 210 6.78 -8.27 -11.43
CA ILE A 210 7.59 -7.03 -11.34
C ILE A 210 9.07 -7.33 -11.09
N SER A 211 9.38 -8.30 -10.23
CA SER A 211 10.77 -8.71 -9.95
C SER A 211 11.50 -9.15 -11.22
N THR A 212 10.86 -9.97 -12.04
CA THR A 212 11.43 -10.45 -13.32
C THR A 212 11.49 -9.32 -14.34
N LEU A 213 10.48 -8.45 -14.42
CA LEU A 213 10.51 -7.27 -15.30
C LEU A 213 11.70 -6.35 -15.03
N LYS A 214 12.11 -6.19 -13.76
CA LYS A 214 13.29 -5.40 -13.38
C LYS A 214 14.61 -5.95 -13.92
N SER A 215 14.71 -7.26 -14.08
CA SER A 215 15.86 -7.92 -14.71
C SER A 215 15.72 -7.94 -16.23
N ALA A 216 14.51 -8.16 -16.73
CA ALA A 216 14.19 -8.19 -18.15
C ALA A 216 14.59 -6.88 -18.86
N ARG A 217 14.36 -5.72 -18.22
CA ARG A 217 14.79 -4.41 -18.76
C ARG A 217 16.32 -4.26 -18.92
N LEU A 218 17.13 -5.16 -18.37
CA LEU A 218 18.59 -5.10 -18.44
C LEU A 218 19.16 -5.99 -19.56
N VAL A 219 18.33 -6.76 -20.24
CA VAL A 219 18.76 -7.72 -21.27
C VAL A 219 19.30 -7.00 -22.50
N CYS A 220 18.50 -6.12 -23.11
CA CYS A 220 18.91 -5.27 -24.23
C CYS A 220 17.98 -4.05 -24.36
N LYS A 221 18.30 -3.14 -25.29
CA LYS A 221 17.54 -1.88 -25.49
C LYS A 221 16.04 -2.12 -25.77
N LEU A 222 15.70 -3.07 -26.63
CA LEU A 222 14.31 -3.38 -26.98
C LEU A 222 13.52 -3.87 -25.75
N TRP A 223 14.12 -4.74 -24.95
CA TRP A 223 13.51 -5.21 -23.70
C TRP A 223 13.38 -4.08 -22.67
N TYR A 224 14.33 -3.15 -22.62
CA TYR A 224 14.23 -1.96 -21.78
C TYR A 224 13.05 -1.07 -22.19
N GLU A 225 12.92 -0.79 -23.48
CA GLU A 225 11.86 0.07 -24.05
C GLU A 225 10.47 -0.52 -23.81
N GLU A 226 10.29 -1.83 -23.96
CA GLU A 226 9.01 -2.50 -23.72
C GLU A 226 8.73 -2.76 -22.22
N ALA A 227 9.75 -3.09 -21.42
CA ALA A 227 9.55 -3.40 -20.00
C ALA A 227 9.34 -2.14 -19.15
N THR A 228 9.89 -0.99 -19.54
CA THR A 228 9.81 0.23 -18.73
C THR A 228 8.38 0.77 -18.57
N PRO A 229 7.56 0.90 -19.63
CA PRO A 229 6.15 1.26 -19.51
C PRO A 229 5.36 0.27 -18.65
N LEU A 230 5.58 -1.04 -18.84
CA LEU A 230 4.93 -2.08 -18.05
C LEU A 230 5.35 -2.07 -16.58
N LEU A 231 6.63 -1.78 -16.30
CA LEU A 231 7.10 -1.57 -14.94
C LEU A 231 6.40 -0.39 -14.31
N ARG A 232 6.32 0.75 -15.01
CA ARG A 232 5.66 1.98 -14.53
C ARG A 232 4.17 1.76 -14.23
N ASP A 233 3.49 1.05 -15.11
CA ASP A 233 2.06 0.70 -14.99
C ASP A 233 1.80 -0.28 -13.84
N LYS A 234 2.69 -1.27 -13.62
CA LYS A 234 2.52 -2.26 -12.57
C LYS A 234 3.09 -1.84 -11.21
N SER A 235 4.05 -0.92 -11.18
CA SER A 235 4.72 -0.53 -9.93
C SER A 235 3.90 0.48 -9.14
N LEU A 236 4.24 0.62 -7.86
CA LEU A 236 3.57 1.50 -6.92
C LEU A 236 4.64 2.20 -6.09
N ILE A 237 4.64 3.54 -6.07
CA ILE A 237 5.54 4.27 -5.20
C ILE A 237 4.94 4.32 -3.80
N HIS A 238 5.67 3.78 -2.84
CA HIS A 238 5.26 3.75 -1.45
C HIS A 238 5.95 4.88 -0.68
N PHE A 239 5.19 5.87 -0.25
CA PHE A 239 5.61 6.85 0.73
C PHE A 239 5.04 6.50 2.11
N ASN A 240 5.91 6.05 3.01
CA ASN A 240 5.54 5.85 4.40
C ASN A 240 6.00 7.04 5.23
N PHE A 241 5.08 7.95 5.53
CA PHE A 241 5.36 9.17 6.28
C PHE A 241 5.11 9.01 7.79
N ASN A 242 4.64 7.86 8.27
CA ASN A 242 4.59 7.58 9.71
C ASN A 242 5.99 7.63 10.35
N THR A 243 7.03 7.36 9.56
CA THR A 243 8.44 7.40 9.97
C THR A 243 9.13 8.74 9.69
N TYR A 244 8.40 9.79 9.29
CA TYR A 244 8.98 11.10 8.91
C TYR A 244 9.77 11.81 10.02
N GLN A 245 9.79 11.24 11.23
CA GLN A 245 10.51 11.74 12.39
C GLN A 245 12.03 11.56 12.31
N THR A 246 12.54 10.73 11.38
CA THR A 246 14.00 10.53 11.24
C THR A 246 14.59 11.38 10.12
N THR A 247 15.86 11.77 10.27
CA THR A 247 16.62 12.59 9.31
C THR A 247 16.56 12.02 7.89
N ARG A 248 16.77 10.71 7.75
CA ARG A 248 16.75 9.99 6.46
C ARG A 248 15.38 10.07 5.77
N GLU A 249 14.32 10.03 6.55
CA GLU A 249 12.94 10.05 6.06
C GLU A 249 12.55 11.44 5.58
N SER A 250 13.05 12.49 6.24
CA SER A 250 12.82 13.89 5.85
C SER A 250 13.42 14.28 4.49
N MET A 251 14.39 13.49 3.99
CA MET A 251 15.05 13.69 2.69
C MET A 251 14.41 12.89 1.55
N ARG A 252 13.46 11.99 1.85
CA ARG A 252 12.83 11.12 0.84
C ARG A 252 12.05 11.89 -0.21
N ILE A 253 11.40 12.98 0.19
CA ILE A 253 10.64 13.81 -0.74
C ILE A 253 11.57 14.48 -1.74
N LEU A 254 12.65 15.11 -1.27
CA LEU A 254 13.64 15.72 -2.17
C LEU A 254 14.23 14.70 -3.13
N LYS A 255 14.65 13.54 -2.58
CA LYS A 255 15.13 12.41 -3.37
C LYS A 255 14.16 12.08 -4.51
N TYR A 256 12.90 11.83 -4.16
CA TYR A 256 11.88 11.47 -5.13
C TYR A 256 11.68 12.56 -6.17
N THR A 257 11.52 13.83 -5.77
CA THR A 257 11.31 14.93 -6.72
C THR A 257 12.49 15.10 -7.68
N TYR A 258 13.71 14.87 -7.19
CA TYR A 258 14.92 14.99 -8.00
C TYR A 258 15.09 13.78 -8.94
N GLU A 259 15.02 12.56 -8.42
CA GLU A 259 15.23 11.34 -9.20
C GLU A 259 14.10 11.08 -10.22
N MET A 260 12.87 11.50 -9.90
CA MET A 260 11.68 11.24 -10.72
C MET A 260 11.23 12.45 -11.55
N GLU A 261 12.01 13.53 -11.61
CA GLU A 261 11.66 14.75 -12.34
C GLU A 261 11.25 14.47 -13.80
N HIS A 262 12.00 13.59 -14.48
CA HIS A 262 11.75 13.21 -15.86
C HIS A 262 10.97 11.89 -16.01
N PHE A 263 10.61 11.25 -14.90
CA PHE A 263 9.90 9.97 -14.89
C PHE A 263 8.80 9.96 -13.82
N PRO A 264 7.76 10.82 -13.97
CA PRO A 264 6.70 10.91 -12.97
C PRO A 264 5.94 9.59 -12.88
N HIS A 265 5.80 9.06 -11.67
CA HIS A 265 5.16 7.78 -11.45
C HIS A 265 3.63 7.94 -11.24
N PRO A 266 2.77 7.22 -11.99
CA PRO A 266 1.32 7.43 -11.95
C PRO A 266 0.62 6.81 -10.74
N HIS A 267 1.20 5.76 -10.15
CA HIS A 267 0.56 5.05 -9.03
C HIS A 267 1.28 5.31 -7.71
N TRP A 268 0.57 5.89 -6.74
CA TRP A 268 1.08 6.24 -5.42
C TRP A 268 0.33 5.51 -4.31
N TYR A 269 1.10 5.10 -3.30
CA TYR A 269 0.60 4.74 -1.98
C TYR A 269 1.21 5.68 -0.94
N LEU A 270 0.36 6.43 -0.25
CA LEU A 270 0.74 7.38 0.79
C LEU A 270 0.21 6.88 2.14
N ASN A 271 1.09 6.61 3.08
CA ASN A 271 0.72 6.41 4.48
C ASN A 271 1.06 7.68 5.25
N LEU A 272 0.06 8.55 5.45
CA LEU A 272 0.23 9.87 6.05
C LEU A 272 0.35 9.78 7.57
N PRO A 273 1.21 10.61 8.20
CA PRO A 273 1.32 10.62 9.65
C PRO A 273 0.14 11.34 10.27
N VAL A 274 -0.10 11.05 11.55
CA VAL A 274 -0.95 11.90 12.39
C VAL A 274 -0.16 13.16 12.74
N LEU A 275 -0.68 14.31 12.36
CA LEU A 275 -0.08 15.62 12.61
C LEU A 275 -0.53 16.12 13.96
N SER A 276 0.14 15.64 15.01
CA SER A 276 0.01 16.25 16.32
C SER A 276 0.61 17.67 16.31
N ASN A 277 0.10 18.52 17.22
CA ASN A 277 0.51 19.89 17.55
C ASN A 277 1.26 20.66 16.43
N SER A 278 0.60 21.68 15.86
CA SER A 278 1.19 22.54 14.82
C SER A 278 2.51 23.24 15.19
N ALA A 279 2.85 23.31 16.48
CA ALA A 279 4.12 23.86 16.96
C ALA A 279 5.33 22.93 16.73
N ASN A 280 5.12 21.64 16.45
CA ASN A 280 6.23 20.71 16.22
C ASN A 280 6.99 21.06 14.91
N PRO A 281 8.31 21.34 14.97
CA PRO A 281 9.11 21.65 13.79
C PRO A 281 9.07 20.58 12.69
N LEU A 282 8.95 19.30 13.07
CA LEU A 282 8.82 18.18 12.12
C LEU A 282 7.50 18.27 11.34
N THR A 283 6.39 18.54 12.04
CA THR A 283 5.08 18.74 11.41
C THR A 283 5.11 19.90 10.43
N ARG A 284 5.81 20.99 10.78
CA ARG A 284 6.02 22.15 9.90
C ARG A 284 6.84 21.79 8.67
N LYS A 285 7.97 21.10 8.84
CA LYS A 285 8.83 20.65 7.72
C LYS A 285 8.06 19.73 6.78
N PHE A 286 7.39 18.71 7.34
CA PHE A 286 6.55 17.79 6.58
C PHE A 286 5.52 18.52 5.72
N ARG A 287 4.81 19.52 6.27
CA ARG A 287 3.83 20.31 5.50
C ARG A 287 4.47 21.02 4.31
N GLN A 288 5.64 21.62 4.50
CA GLN A 288 6.33 22.34 3.42
C GLN A 288 6.88 21.38 2.36
N ASP A 289 7.48 20.27 2.79
CA ASP A 289 8.00 19.26 1.87
C ASP A 289 6.86 18.57 1.11
N PHE A 290 5.77 18.25 1.78
CA PHE A 290 4.59 17.67 1.14
C PHE A 290 3.97 18.67 0.14
N THR A 291 3.89 19.95 0.49
CA THR A 291 3.44 20.98 -0.45
C THR A 291 4.40 21.08 -1.65
N HIS A 292 5.71 20.99 -1.43
CA HIS A 292 6.71 20.96 -2.49
C HIS A 292 6.54 19.73 -3.39
N LEU A 293 6.30 18.55 -2.82
CA LEU A 293 5.99 17.32 -3.55
C LEU A 293 4.79 17.54 -4.47
N LEU A 294 3.68 18.06 -3.95
CA LEU A 294 2.46 18.27 -4.74
C LEU A 294 2.64 19.26 -5.90
N LYS A 295 3.47 20.30 -5.74
CA LYS A 295 3.75 21.27 -6.82
C LYS A 295 4.44 20.66 -8.04
N HIS A 296 5.24 19.61 -7.84
CA HIS A 296 6.07 18.99 -8.89
C HIS A 296 5.41 17.79 -9.56
N GLN A 297 4.17 17.46 -9.20
CA GLN A 297 3.54 16.19 -9.59
C GLN A 297 2.26 16.51 -10.36
N ARG A 298 2.19 16.00 -11.59
CA ARG A 298 1.12 16.34 -12.53
C ARG A 298 0.34 15.15 -13.09
N ASN A 299 0.78 13.91 -12.83
CA ASN A 299 0.30 12.73 -13.56
C ASN A 299 -0.04 11.55 -12.63
N VAL A 300 -0.62 11.80 -11.46
CA VAL A 300 -1.02 10.71 -10.54
C VAL A 300 -2.38 10.17 -10.99
N GLU A 301 -2.40 8.95 -11.49
CA GLU A 301 -3.60 8.27 -11.99
C GLU A 301 -4.22 7.35 -10.94
N SER A 302 -3.41 6.74 -10.07
CA SER A 302 -3.91 5.91 -8.96
C SER A 302 -3.34 6.41 -7.64
N LEU A 303 -4.22 6.74 -6.70
CA LEU A 303 -3.85 7.16 -5.36
C LEU A 303 -4.47 6.21 -4.33
N ARG A 304 -3.60 5.56 -3.56
CA ARG A 304 -3.99 4.85 -2.34
C ARG A 304 -3.47 5.62 -1.14
N ILE A 305 -4.38 6.10 -0.30
CA ILE A 305 -4.06 6.92 0.86
C ILE A 305 -4.43 6.16 2.14
N ASN A 306 -3.56 6.20 3.13
CA ASN A 306 -3.73 5.59 4.44
C ASN A 306 -3.24 6.56 5.53
N GLY A 307 -3.51 6.21 6.78
CA GLY A 307 -3.16 6.99 7.97
C GLY A 307 -4.39 7.57 8.63
N ALA A 308 -4.33 7.75 9.95
CA ALA A 308 -5.46 8.24 10.72
C ALA A 308 -5.71 9.75 10.53
N ILE A 309 -6.95 10.18 10.74
CA ILE A 309 -7.34 11.59 10.84
C ILE A 309 -7.76 11.85 12.29
N HIS A 310 -7.00 12.66 13.01
CA HIS A 310 -7.30 13.03 14.39
C HIS A 310 -7.44 14.54 14.58
N SER A 311 -7.17 15.32 13.53
CA SER A 311 -7.20 16.78 13.57
C SER A 311 -7.66 17.39 12.24
N PRO A 312 -8.16 18.64 12.24
CA PRO A 312 -8.45 19.37 11.00
C PRO A 312 -7.23 19.54 10.09
N GLN A 313 -6.03 19.55 10.66
CA GLN A 313 -4.79 19.67 9.88
C GLN A 313 -4.48 18.38 9.11
N ASP A 314 -4.78 17.22 9.68
CA ASP A 314 -4.67 15.92 8.98
C ASP A 314 -5.57 15.90 7.74
N LEU A 315 -6.80 16.41 7.88
CA LEU A 315 -7.72 16.53 6.76
C LEU A 315 -7.25 17.55 5.74
N SER A 316 -6.80 18.72 6.18
CA SER A 316 -6.32 19.79 5.30
C SER A 316 -5.21 19.31 4.35
N ILE A 317 -4.28 18.49 4.84
CA ILE A 317 -3.22 17.91 3.98
C ILE A 317 -3.79 16.94 2.94
N ARG A 318 -4.77 16.12 3.31
CA ARG A 318 -5.46 15.21 2.39
C ARG A 318 -6.24 15.99 1.33
N MET A 319 -6.87 17.09 1.71
CA MET A 319 -7.60 17.94 0.75
C MET A 319 -6.66 18.61 -0.23
N LYS A 320 -5.51 19.14 0.23
CA LYS A 320 -4.47 19.67 -0.66
C LYS A 320 -3.97 18.62 -1.64
N LEU A 321 -3.76 17.39 -1.17
CA LEU A 321 -3.39 16.27 -2.02
C LEU A 321 -4.47 15.98 -3.06
N PHE A 322 -5.73 15.81 -2.66
CA PHE A 322 -6.83 15.53 -3.58
C PHE A 322 -6.99 16.65 -4.62
N GLN A 323 -6.91 17.91 -4.22
CA GLN A 323 -6.92 19.04 -5.15
C GLN A 323 -5.76 19.00 -6.15
N ALA A 324 -4.55 18.63 -5.69
CA ALA A 324 -3.37 18.57 -6.54
C ALA A 324 -3.44 17.46 -7.59
N VAL A 325 -4.11 16.33 -7.29
CA VAL A 325 -4.17 15.17 -8.19
C VAL A 325 -5.51 15.01 -8.91
N SER A 326 -6.53 15.82 -8.59
CA SER A 326 -7.92 15.58 -9.04
C SER A 326 -8.07 15.52 -10.56
N GLN A 327 -7.27 16.31 -11.29
CA GLN A 327 -7.30 16.41 -12.75
C GLN A 327 -6.71 15.20 -13.48
N THR A 328 -6.04 14.27 -12.80
CA THR A 328 -5.48 13.07 -13.44
C THR A 328 -5.92 11.77 -12.78
N LEU A 329 -6.54 11.87 -11.60
CA LEU A 329 -6.89 10.72 -10.80
C LEU A 329 -8.00 9.89 -11.46
N GLN A 330 -7.71 8.61 -11.69
CA GLN A 330 -8.62 7.60 -12.23
C GLN A 330 -9.04 6.59 -11.16
N ASP A 331 -8.14 6.27 -10.23
CA ASP A 331 -8.38 5.30 -9.16
C ASP A 331 -8.04 5.91 -7.79
N LEU A 332 -9.03 5.95 -6.89
CA LEU A 332 -8.87 6.44 -5.52
C LEU A 332 -9.16 5.35 -4.50
N GLN A 333 -8.21 5.06 -3.62
CA GLN A 333 -8.43 4.18 -2.47
C GLN A 333 -8.14 4.94 -1.18
N ILE A 334 -9.18 5.15 -0.37
CA ILE A 334 -9.10 5.83 0.92
C ILE A 334 -9.12 4.78 2.03
N LEU A 335 -8.04 4.69 2.78
CA LEU A 335 -7.85 3.73 3.86
C LEU A 335 -7.62 4.42 5.21
N GLY A 336 -7.77 3.64 6.28
CA GLY A 336 -7.34 4.00 7.64
C GLY A 336 -8.48 4.43 8.54
N ASP A 337 -8.14 5.01 9.69
CA ASP A 337 -9.10 5.46 10.69
C ASP A 337 -9.45 6.94 10.51
N TRP A 338 -10.71 7.21 10.19
CA TRP A 338 -11.24 8.55 9.93
C TRP A 338 -12.10 9.03 11.11
N GLY A 339 -11.65 8.77 12.34
CA GLY A 339 -12.35 9.10 13.59
C GLY A 339 -12.68 10.58 13.85
N PHE A 340 -12.27 11.51 12.97
CA PHE A 340 -12.54 12.95 13.06
C PHE A 340 -13.27 13.52 11.83
N ALA A 341 -14.18 12.77 11.22
CA ALA A 341 -15.05 13.22 10.12
C ALA A 341 -16.12 14.28 10.54
N ASN A 342 -15.74 15.24 11.40
CA ASN A 342 -16.51 16.44 11.75
C ASN A 342 -16.37 17.56 10.71
N LEU A 343 -15.92 17.26 9.50
CA LEU A 343 -15.49 18.25 8.52
C LEU A 343 -16.05 17.88 7.16
N ASN A 344 -16.79 18.80 6.54
CA ASN A 344 -17.39 18.61 5.23
C ASN A 344 -16.33 18.26 4.19
N PHE A 345 -16.65 17.31 3.32
CA PHE A 345 -15.80 17.03 2.17
C PHE A 345 -15.92 18.24 1.21
N PRO A 346 -14.82 18.93 0.89
CA PRO A 346 -14.88 20.07 -0.03
C PRO A 346 -15.30 19.60 -1.42
N HIS A 347 -15.99 20.47 -2.15
CA HIS A 347 -16.32 20.23 -3.55
C HIS A 347 -15.04 20.22 -4.40
N ILE A 348 -14.49 19.03 -4.62
CA ILE A 348 -13.35 18.78 -5.51
C ILE A 348 -13.89 17.98 -6.69
N ALA A 349 -13.82 18.53 -7.91
CA ALA A 349 -14.22 17.82 -9.11
C ALA A 349 -13.14 16.81 -9.52
N PHE A 350 -13.55 15.57 -9.80
CA PHE A 350 -12.67 14.50 -10.28
C PHE A 350 -13.10 14.03 -11.69
N PRO A 351 -12.74 14.77 -12.75
CA PRO A 351 -13.28 14.56 -14.09
C PRO A 351 -12.97 13.18 -14.71
N HIS A 352 -11.88 12.53 -14.27
CA HIS A 352 -11.42 11.25 -14.84
C HIS A 352 -11.56 10.06 -13.89
N LEU A 353 -12.18 10.25 -12.73
CA LEU A 353 -12.28 9.20 -11.72
C LEU A 353 -13.22 8.08 -12.20
N LYS A 354 -12.67 6.87 -12.23
CA LYS A 354 -13.34 5.64 -12.67
C LYS A 354 -13.55 4.66 -11.52
N SER A 355 -12.70 4.68 -10.50
CA SER A 355 -12.79 3.77 -9.37
C SER A 355 -12.58 4.48 -8.04
N VAL A 356 -13.45 4.18 -7.08
CA VAL A 356 -13.30 4.59 -5.68
C VAL A 356 -13.42 3.37 -4.77
N THR A 357 -12.54 3.26 -3.79
CA THR A 357 -12.70 2.32 -2.69
C THR A 357 -12.41 3.02 -1.37
N ILE A 358 -13.32 2.88 -0.42
CA ILE A 358 -13.19 3.39 0.93
C ILE A 358 -13.11 2.21 1.88
N ALA A 359 -12.02 2.07 2.62
CA ALA A 359 -11.87 1.05 3.64
C ALA A 359 -11.49 1.70 4.98
N PHE A 360 -12.50 1.91 5.82
CA PHE A 360 -12.32 2.49 7.14
C PHE A 360 -12.34 1.39 8.20
N GLU A 361 -11.23 1.27 8.91
CA GLU A 361 -11.22 0.57 10.18
C GLU A 361 -11.76 1.57 11.20
N ILE A 362 -13.07 1.57 11.42
CA ILE A 362 -13.60 2.31 12.57
C ILE A 362 -12.99 1.62 13.79
N LEU A 363 -12.16 2.37 14.53
CA LEU A 363 -11.80 2.01 15.88
C LEU A 363 -13.09 1.62 16.57
N ARG A 364 -13.22 0.35 16.93
CA ARG A 364 -14.12 -0.04 18.01
C ARG A 364 -13.67 0.82 19.18
N ARG A 365 -14.30 1.98 19.36
CA ARG A 365 -14.34 2.67 20.64
C ARG A 365 -15.06 1.64 21.48
N GLU A 366 -14.25 0.85 22.15
CA GLU A 366 -14.65 -0.43 22.69
C GLU A 366 -15.93 -0.21 23.49
N GLU A 367 -16.88 -1.11 23.27
CA GLU A 367 -18.01 -1.40 24.15
C GLU A 367 -17.54 -1.83 25.57
N ASN A 368 -16.32 -1.45 26.00
CA ASN A 368 -15.74 -1.62 27.33
C ASN A 368 -16.28 -0.60 28.35
N ASN A 369 -17.17 0.31 27.95
CA ASN A 369 -18.00 1.04 28.91
C ASN A 369 -19.31 0.29 29.17
N ASP A 370 -19.20 -0.84 29.86
CA ASP A 370 -20.29 -1.39 30.69
C ASP A 370 -20.67 -0.44 31.86
N LYS A 371 -20.02 0.72 31.96
CA LYS A 371 -20.53 1.87 32.70
C LYS A 371 -21.58 2.57 31.86
N LYS A 372 -22.84 2.22 32.15
CA LYS A 372 -24.09 2.88 31.74
C LYS A 372 -24.17 4.35 32.21
N ASP A 373 -23.16 5.17 31.92
CA ASP A 373 -23.37 6.60 31.95
C ASP A 373 -24.09 6.95 30.65
N LYS A 374 -25.30 7.49 30.79
CA LYS A 374 -26.12 8.05 29.71
C LYS A 374 -25.35 9.19 29.07
N ILE A 375 -24.44 8.86 28.17
CA ILE A 375 -23.89 9.82 27.24
C ILE A 375 -24.98 10.04 26.21
N ASP A 376 -25.51 11.27 26.16
CA ASP A 376 -26.45 11.72 25.12
C ASP A 376 -26.04 11.20 23.74
N PRO A 377 -26.99 10.90 22.84
CA PRO A 377 -26.68 10.51 21.46
C PRO A 377 -25.72 11.56 20.88
N HIS A 378 -24.47 11.12 20.67
CA HIS A 378 -23.37 12.03 20.41
C HIS A 378 -23.64 12.83 19.12
N PRO A 379 -23.27 14.12 19.06
CA PRO A 379 -23.36 14.99 17.87
C PRO A 379 -22.45 14.57 16.69
N GLY A 380 -22.03 13.31 16.64
CA GLY A 380 -21.18 12.73 15.60
C GLY A 380 -21.93 12.04 14.46
N GLU A 381 -23.18 11.59 14.65
CA GLU A 381 -23.94 10.89 13.60
C GLU A 381 -24.36 11.84 12.47
N SER A 382 -24.97 12.99 12.78
CA SER A 382 -25.41 13.98 11.77
C SER A 382 -24.26 14.54 10.91
N ARG A 383 -23.03 14.53 11.43
CA ARG A 383 -21.85 15.05 10.71
C ARG A 383 -21.24 14.03 9.75
N LEU A 384 -21.36 12.74 10.08
CA LEU A 384 -20.98 11.67 9.16
C LEU A 384 -21.92 11.61 7.96
N GLU A 385 -23.21 11.90 8.18
CA GLU A 385 -24.19 12.10 7.11
C GLU A 385 -23.74 13.23 6.19
N GLU A 386 -23.52 14.46 6.71
CA GLU A 386 -23.06 15.61 5.91
C GLU A 386 -21.80 15.31 5.07
N TRP A 387 -20.83 14.59 5.66
CA TRP A 387 -19.62 14.18 4.94
C TRP A 387 -19.92 13.15 3.84
N CYS A 388 -20.75 12.13 4.12
CA CYS A 388 -21.14 11.12 3.13
C CYS A 388 -21.93 11.76 1.99
N THR A 389 -22.92 12.62 2.30
CA THR A 389 -23.71 13.36 1.31
C THR A 389 -22.79 14.19 0.41
N SER A 390 -21.89 15.00 1.00
CA SER A 390 -20.96 15.86 0.25
C SER A 390 -20.03 15.05 -0.66
N PHE A 391 -19.53 13.92 -0.15
CA PHE A 391 -18.64 13.04 -0.92
C PHE A 391 -19.38 12.34 -2.06
N MET A 392 -20.58 11.83 -1.80
CA MET A 392 -21.40 11.14 -2.81
C MET A 392 -21.89 12.10 -3.89
N ASP A 393 -22.21 13.34 -3.55
CA ASP A 393 -22.53 14.39 -4.53
C ASP A 393 -21.36 14.62 -5.49
N VAL A 394 -20.14 14.75 -4.96
CA VAL A 394 -18.91 14.84 -5.76
C VAL A 394 -18.77 13.63 -6.69
N LEU A 395 -18.95 12.41 -6.19
CA LEU A 395 -18.84 11.21 -7.01
C LEU A 395 -19.94 11.10 -8.07
N SER A 396 -21.14 11.60 -7.79
CA SER A 396 -22.28 11.52 -8.70
C SER A 396 -22.05 12.28 -10.02
N SER A 397 -21.17 13.28 -9.98
CA SER A 397 -20.74 14.07 -11.16
C SER A 397 -19.69 13.37 -12.04
N THR A 398 -19.25 12.17 -11.67
CA THR A 398 -18.15 11.45 -12.35
C THR A 398 -18.64 10.25 -13.15
N ASN A 399 -17.85 9.80 -14.14
CA ASN A 399 -18.10 8.56 -14.90
C ASN A 399 -17.62 7.32 -14.14
N LEU A 400 -18.03 7.20 -12.88
CA LEU A 400 -17.55 6.15 -11.98
C LEU A 400 -18.02 4.77 -12.47
N GLN A 401 -17.06 3.86 -12.64
CA GLN A 401 -17.28 2.48 -13.08
C GLN A 401 -17.24 1.48 -11.92
N SER A 402 -16.53 1.82 -10.85
CA SER A 402 -16.27 0.94 -9.71
C SER A 402 -16.37 1.67 -8.39
N MET A 403 -17.10 1.09 -7.45
CA MET A 403 -17.28 1.63 -6.11
C MET A 403 -17.13 0.52 -5.07
N GLY A 404 -16.41 0.80 -3.99
CA GLY A 404 -16.17 -0.16 -2.92
C GLY A 404 -16.24 0.48 -1.54
N PHE A 405 -17.01 -0.10 -0.63
CA PHE A 405 -17.13 0.34 0.75
C PHE A 405 -16.79 -0.80 1.71
N ALA A 406 -15.56 -0.78 2.21
CA ALA A 406 -15.06 -1.63 3.28
C ALA A 406 -14.93 -0.89 4.62
N CYS A 407 -16.01 -0.24 5.03
CA CYS A 407 -16.10 0.51 6.28
C CYS A 407 -17.04 -0.18 7.28
N SER A 408 -17.29 0.43 8.44
CA SER A 408 -18.27 -0.11 9.39
C SER A 408 -19.67 -0.23 8.79
N LYS A 409 -20.51 -1.04 9.43
CA LYS A 409 -21.91 -1.23 9.02
C LYS A 409 -22.68 0.09 8.93
N MET A 410 -22.45 1.01 9.88
CA MET A 410 -23.14 2.31 9.91
C MET A 410 -22.76 3.18 8.71
N LEU A 411 -21.45 3.36 8.46
CA LEU A 411 -20.99 4.14 7.32
C LEU A 411 -21.37 3.52 5.98
N SER A 412 -21.34 2.19 5.88
CA SER A 412 -21.78 1.48 4.69
C SER A 412 -23.25 1.78 4.38
N LEU A 413 -24.09 1.90 5.41
CA LEU A 413 -25.50 2.24 5.25
C LEU A 413 -25.67 3.70 4.79
N LEU A 414 -24.97 4.66 5.42
CA LEU A 414 -25.05 6.07 5.03
C LEU A 414 -24.66 6.29 3.57
N PHE A 415 -23.53 5.72 3.13
CA PHE A 415 -23.11 5.81 1.72
C PHE A 415 -24.13 5.25 0.74
N LEU A 416 -24.85 4.20 1.13
CA LEU A 416 -25.83 3.55 0.28
C LEU A 416 -27.18 4.25 0.30
N GLU A 417 -27.58 4.82 1.43
CA GLU A 417 -28.77 5.67 1.49
C GLU A 417 -28.61 6.88 0.58
N GLU A 418 -27.43 7.52 0.62
CA GLU A 418 -27.07 8.60 -0.31
C GLU A 418 -26.98 8.13 -1.77
N LEU A 419 -26.36 6.97 -2.04
CA LEU A 419 -26.33 6.40 -3.39
C LEU A 419 -27.74 6.16 -3.93
N ALA A 420 -28.62 5.57 -3.12
CA ALA A 420 -30.00 5.29 -3.49
C ALA A 420 -30.77 6.58 -3.77
N GLN A 421 -30.65 7.56 -2.87
CA GLN A 421 -31.33 8.85 -3.01
C GLN A 421 -30.91 9.55 -4.31
N LEU A 422 -29.60 9.71 -4.52
CA LEU A 422 -29.07 10.39 -5.71
C LEU A 422 -29.43 9.66 -7.01
N SER A 423 -29.44 8.33 -7.01
CA SER A 423 -29.82 7.54 -8.18
C SER A 423 -31.32 7.61 -8.49
N CYS A 424 -32.17 7.80 -7.46
CA CYS A 424 -33.61 8.00 -7.62
C CYS A 424 -33.95 9.43 -8.10
N GLU A 425 -33.19 10.43 -7.64
CA GLU A 425 -33.35 11.82 -8.05
C GLU A 425 -32.94 12.05 -9.51
N ASP A 426 -31.87 11.40 -9.97
CA ASP A 426 -31.39 11.50 -11.34
C ASP A 426 -30.79 10.17 -11.82
N VAL A 427 -31.47 9.52 -12.78
CA VAL A 427 -31.08 8.23 -13.38
C VAL A 427 -29.74 8.31 -14.11
N ALA A 428 -29.30 9.50 -14.52
CA ALA A 428 -27.99 9.68 -15.15
C ALA A 428 -26.84 9.52 -14.13
N LYS A 429 -27.07 9.83 -12.85
CA LYS A 429 -26.08 9.67 -11.79
C LYS A 429 -25.73 8.20 -11.62
N PHE A 430 -24.43 7.89 -11.58
CA PHE A 430 -23.90 6.53 -11.45
C PHE A 430 -24.33 5.54 -12.54
N SER A 431 -24.85 6.01 -13.68
CA SER A 431 -25.26 5.16 -14.82
C SER A 431 -24.14 4.28 -15.39
N HIS A 432 -22.87 4.67 -15.18
CA HIS A 432 -21.69 3.93 -15.61
C HIS A 432 -21.19 2.90 -14.58
N LEU A 433 -21.78 2.84 -13.38
CA LEU A 433 -21.30 1.99 -12.30
C LEU A 433 -21.57 0.51 -12.62
N GLN A 434 -20.50 -0.25 -12.81
CA GLN A 434 -20.54 -1.66 -13.21
C GLN A 434 -19.98 -2.62 -12.16
N LYS A 435 -19.27 -2.10 -11.16
CA LYS A 435 -18.61 -2.90 -10.12
C LYS A 435 -18.93 -2.33 -8.76
N LEU A 436 -19.48 -3.17 -7.88
CA LEU A 436 -19.83 -2.78 -6.52
C LEU A 436 -19.21 -3.75 -5.52
N MET A 437 -18.56 -3.20 -4.49
CA MET A 437 -18.07 -3.96 -3.34
C MET A 437 -18.60 -3.36 -2.04
N MET A 438 -19.15 -4.21 -1.17
CA MET A 438 -19.63 -3.85 0.15
C MET A 438 -19.02 -4.80 1.18
N LEU A 439 -18.52 -4.28 2.30
CA LEU A 439 -18.05 -5.12 3.40
C LEU A 439 -19.19 -5.67 4.25
N HIS A 440 -20.26 -4.89 4.41
CA HIS A 440 -21.42 -5.27 5.20
C HIS A 440 -22.69 -5.10 4.38
N THR A 441 -23.37 -6.21 4.12
CA THR A 441 -24.59 -6.24 3.31
C THR A 441 -25.81 -6.37 4.22
N THR A 442 -26.78 -5.48 4.07
CA THR A 442 -28.05 -5.50 4.83
C THR A 442 -29.22 -5.49 3.84
N PRO A 443 -30.47 -5.74 4.27
CA PRO A 443 -31.63 -5.60 3.38
C PRO A 443 -31.74 -4.22 2.73
N SER A 444 -31.35 -3.15 3.43
CA SER A 444 -31.34 -1.81 2.84
C SER A 444 -30.29 -1.69 1.74
N VAL A 445 -29.12 -2.32 1.90
CA VAL A 445 -28.09 -2.37 0.87
C VAL A 445 -28.59 -3.06 -0.39
N SER A 446 -29.17 -4.26 -0.25
CA SER A 446 -29.69 -5.02 -1.38
C SER A 446 -30.78 -4.24 -2.12
N ARG A 447 -31.71 -3.61 -1.39
CA ARG A 447 -32.78 -2.78 -1.98
C ARG A 447 -32.24 -1.55 -2.70
N CYS A 448 -31.24 -0.87 -2.16
CA CYS A 448 -30.55 0.21 -2.87
C CYS A 448 -29.89 -0.30 -4.17
N CYS A 449 -29.20 -1.43 -4.14
CA CYS A 449 -28.57 -1.97 -5.34
C CYS A 449 -29.61 -2.39 -6.40
N LEU A 450 -30.82 -2.77 -5.96
CA LEU A 450 -31.95 -3.04 -6.84
C LEU A 450 -32.49 -1.79 -7.54
N THR A 451 -32.28 -0.57 -7.04
CA THR A 451 -32.73 0.67 -7.71
C THR A 451 -31.77 1.19 -8.78
N LEU A 452 -30.52 0.73 -8.82
CA LEU A 452 -29.53 1.16 -9.84
C LEU A 452 -30.03 0.83 -11.26
N PRO A 453 -30.03 1.77 -12.22
CA PRO A 453 -30.66 1.52 -13.52
C PRO A 453 -29.90 0.51 -14.39
N GLN A 454 -28.58 0.50 -14.30
CA GLN A 454 -27.69 -0.39 -15.06
C GLN A 454 -27.48 -1.75 -14.39
N GLN A 455 -27.06 -2.73 -15.18
CA GLN A 455 -26.64 -4.03 -14.65
C GLN A 455 -25.16 -4.03 -14.24
N LEU A 456 -24.86 -4.75 -13.15
CA LEU A 456 -23.52 -4.90 -12.61
C LEU A 456 -22.78 -6.09 -13.23
N THR A 457 -21.52 -5.86 -13.59
CA THR A 457 -20.62 -6.93 -14.06
C THR A 457 -19.87 -7.59 -12.91
N LYS A 458 -19.68 -6.88 -11.78
CA LYS A 458 -19.00 -7.40 -10.60
C LYS A 458 -19.74 -7.00 -9.33
N LEU A 459 -20.02 -7.98 -8.48
CA LEU A 459 -20.73 -7.78 -7.23
C LEU A 459 -20.02 -8.52 -6.08
N GLU A 460 -19.47 -7.77 -5.13
CA GLU A 460 -18.85 -8.32 -3.92
C GLU A 460 -19.63 -7.89 -2.68
N LEU A 461 -20.47 -8.77 -2.15
CA LEU A 461 -21.30 -8.54 -0.97
C LEU A 461 -20.74 -9.32 0.22
N ASN A 462 -19.72 -8.75 0.83
CA ASN A 462 -19.17 -9.34 2.04
C ASN A 462 -20.19 -9.17 3.19
N TRP A 463 -20.22 -10.18 4.06
CA TRP A 463 -21.06 -10.32 5.26
C TRP A 463 -22.53 -9.92 5.06
N ILE A 464 -23.37 -10.88 4.65
CA ILE A 464 -24.82 -10.68 4.54
C ILE A 464 -25.45 -10.77 5.94
N TYR A 465 -25.83 -9.64 6.53
CA TYR A 465 -26.43 -9.60 7.86
C TYR A 465 -27.96 -9.65 7.82
N PRO A 466 -28.59 -10.63 8.50
CA PRO A 466 -29.96 -10.48 8.93
C PRO A 466 -30.03 -9.37 10.00
N ARG A 467 -30.99 -8.44 9.90
CA ARG A 467 -31.17 -7.38 10.92
C ARG A 467 -31.45 -8.06 12.28
N LYS A 468 -30.77 -7.60 13.35
CA LYS A 468 -30.83 -8.01 14.78
C LYS A 468 -31.37 -9.44 15.07
N THR A 469 -30.51 -10.25 15.69
CA THR A 469 -30.64 -11.67 16.10
C THR A 469 -31.88 -12.10 16.90
N ARG A 470 -32.82 -11.21 17.20
CA ARG A 470 -34.04 -11.53 17.97
C ARG A 470 -35.29 -11.68 17.12
N ASP A 471 -35.33 -11.15 15.89
CA ASP A 471 -36.54 -11.21 15.07
C ASP A 471 -36.49 -12.39 14.10
N HIS A 472 -37.47 -13.29 14.25
CA HIS A 472 -37.74 -14.42 13.37
C HIS A 472 -38.08 -14.05 11.90
N PHE A 473 -38.05 -12.76 11.55
CA PHE A 473 -38.57 -12.20 10.29
C PHE A 473 -37.53 -11.82 9.23
N ASN A 474 -36.22 -12.01 9.46
CA ASN A 474 -35.19 -11.49 8.56
C ASN A 474 -34.72 -12.43 7.43
N LEU A 475 -35.58 -13.35 6.94
CA LEU A 475 -35.32 -14.03 5.65
C LEU A 475 -35.41 -13.06 4.45
N ARG A 476 -36.03 -11.89 4.62
CA ARG A 476 -36.12 -10.86 3.57
C ARG A 476 -34.76 -10.45 3.00
N VAL A 477 -33.68 -10.52 3.80
CA VAL A 477 -32.33 -10.21 3.29
C VAL A 477 -31.91 -11.14 2.16
N PHE A 478 -32.29 -12.42 2.22
CA PHE A 478 -32.00 -13.37 1.17
C PHE A 478 -32.88 -13.12 -0.04
N THR A 479 -34.17 -12.84 0.15
CA THR A 479 -35.04 -12.47 -0.98
C THR A 479 -34.52 -11.23 -1.72
N ASP A 480 -34.12 -10.17 -1.01
CA ASP A 480 -33.56 -8.98 -1.65
C ASP A 480 -32.21 -9.28 -2.34
N PHE A 481 -31.40 -10.17 -1.78
CA PHE A 481 -30.14 -10.62 -2.36
C PHE A 481 -30.34 -11.50 -3.61
N GLU A 482 -31.29 -12.43 -3.57
CA GLU A 482 -31.68 -13.30 -4.69
C GLU A 482 -32.18 -12.44 -5.85
N ASN A 483 -33.10 -11.51 -5.58
CA ASN A 483 -33.61 -10.54 -6.56
C ASN A 483 -32.46 -9.72 -7.17
N LEU A 484 -31.47 -9.33 -6.35
CA LEU A 484 -30.31 -8.56 -6.82
C LEU A 484 -29.41 -9.38 -7.75
N ILE A 485 -29.18 -10.66 -7.43
CA ILE A 485 -28.43 -11.55 -8.33
C ILE A 485 -29.22 -11.77 -9.61
N GLU A 486 -30.53 -12.03 -9.52
CA GLU A 486 -31.42 -12.25 -10.66
C GLU A 486 -31.42 -11.06 -11.62
N LYS A 487 -31.56 -9.84 -11.11
CA LYS A 487 -31.47 -8.61 -11.90
C LYS A 487 -30.18 -8.51 -12.71
N ASN A 488 -29.07 -9.01 -12.18
CA ASN A 488 -27.73 -8.89 -12.78
C ASN A 488 -27.23 -10.19 -13.42
N ALA A 489 -28.08 -11.22 -13.50
CA ALA A 489 -27.66 -12.58 -13.86
C ALA A 489 -27.00 -12.69 -15.25
N GLN A 490 -27.47 -11.87 -16.19
CA GLN A 490 -27.00 -11.86 -17.58
C GLN A 490 -25.66 -11.14 -17.78
N SER A 491 -25.21 -10.31 -16.83
CA SER A 491 -24.01 -9.47 -16.98
C SER A 491 -22.92 -9.77 -15.96
N LEU A 492 -23.25 -10.37 -14.82
CA LEU A 492 -22.28 -10.74 -13.79
C LEU A 492 -21.18 -11.65 -14.33
N ASN A 493 -19.94 -11.18 -14.25
CA ASN A 493 -18.72 -11.94 -14.51
C ASN A 493 -18.03 -12.39 -13.22
N ASN A 494 -18.28 -11.70 -12.11
CA ASN A 494 -17.66 -11.94 -10.82
C ASN A 494 -18.71 -11.72 -9.71
N LEU A 495 -18.88 -12.76 -8.88
CA LEU A 495 -19.78 -12.75 -7.75
C LEU A 495 -19.02 -13.24 -6.51
N GLN A 496 -18.99 -12.41 -5.49
CA GLN A 496 -18.45 -12.76 -4.18
C GLN A 496 -19.47 -12.45 -3.09
N PHE A 497 -19.65 -13.37 -2.15
CA PHE A 497 -20.42 -13.08 -0.95
C PHE A 497 -20.03 -13.96 0.24
N ILE A 498 -20.36 -13.47 1.43
CA ILE A 498 -20.12 -14.20 2.68
C ILE A 498 -21.46 -14.44 3.37
N LEU A 499 -21.77 -15.71 3.56
CA LEU A 499 -22.99 -16.19 4.20
C LEU A 499 -22.90 -16.08 5.73
N PRO A 500 -23.96 -15.60 6.39
CA PRO A 500 -24.04 -15.59 7.85
C PRO A 500 -24.37 -16.99 8.38
N MET A 501 -24.02 -17.25 9.63
CA MET A 501 -24.50 -18.43 10.36
C MET A 501 -25.84 -18.12 11.04
N LEU A 502 -26.85 -18.96 10.81
CA LEU A 502 -28.23 -18.72 11.26
C LEU A 502 -28.73 -19.79 12.22
N ARG A 503 -29.59 -19.41 13.17
CA ARG A 503 -30.24 -20.39 14.08
C ARG A 503 -31.27 -21.30 13.39
N LYS A 504 -31.76 -20.90 12.22
CA LYS A 504 -32.71 -21.68 11.42
C LYS A 504 -32.06 -22.06 10.10
N ARG A 505 -32.38 -23.27 9.64
CA ARG A 505 -32.04 -23.69 8.27
C ARG A 505 -32.73 -22.74 7.30
N SER A 506 -31.98 -22.29 6.32
CA SER A 506 -32.42 -21.40 5.26
C SER A 506 -31.78 -21.86 3.96
N GLU A 507 -32.34 -21.39 2.87
CA GLU A 507 -31.88 -21.71 1.52
C GLU A 507 -31.84 -20.41 0.72
N ILE A 508 -30.81 -20.30 -0.12
CA ILE A 508 -30.59 -19.19 -1.05
C ILE A 508 -30.66 -19.78 -2.46
N HIS A 509 -31.39 -19.13 -3.33
CA HIS A 509 -31.61 -19.52 -4.71
C HIS A 509 -30.74 -18.68 -5.63
N ILE A 510 -29.84 -19.32 -6.37
CA ILE A 510 -29.01 -18.67 -7.37
C ILE A 510 -29.61 -18.96 -8.76
N PRO A 511 -29.89 -17.93 -9.58
CA PRO A 511 -30.39 -18.12 -10.93
C PRO A 511 -29.28 -18.64 -11.86
N VAL A 512 -29.61 -18.84 -13.13
CA VAL A 512 -28.60 -19.14 -14.17
C VAL A 512 -27.70 -17.91 -14.37
N LEU A 513 -26.39 -18.07 -14.22
CA LEU A 513 -25.40 -17.00 -14.38
C LEU A 513 -24.52 -17.26 -15.60
N GLU A 514 -25.05 -16.95 -16.78
CA GLU A 514 -24.46 -17.31 -18.09
C GLU A 514 -23.04 -16.76 -18.32
N ARG A 515 -22.74 -15.59 -17.75
CA ARG A 515 -21.47 -14.89 -17.96
C ARG A 515 -20.49 -15.02 -16.80
N LEU A 516 -20.87 -15.69 -15.72
CA LEU A 516 -20.06 -15.75 -14.52
C LEU A 516 -18.78 -16.56 -14.76
N LYS A 517 -17.65 -15.92 -14.47
CA LYS A 517 -16.31 -16.54 -14.57
C LYS A 517 -15.71 -16.81 -13.20
N TYR A 518 -15.98 -15.93 -12.22
CA TYR A 518 -15.40 -15.99 -10.89
C TYR A 518 -16.51 -16.06 -9.84
N LEU A 519 -16.53 -17.13 -9.06
CA LEU A 519 -17.46 -17.31 -7.94
C LEU A 519 -16.68 -17.52 -6.65
N ILE A 520 -16.93 -16.66 -5.66
CA ILE A 520 -16.32 -16.76 -4.33
C ILE A 520 -17.44 -16.79 -3.30
N ILE A 521 -17.58 -17.91 -2.61
CA ILE A 521 -18.57 -18.06 -1.55
C ILE A 521 -17.83 -18.40 -0.27
N SER A 522 -18.03 -17.59 0.76
CA SER A 522 -17.52 -17.91 2.08
C SER A 522 -18.65 -18.03 3.09
N SER A 523 -18.43 -18.77 4.17
CA SER A 523 -19.27 -18.68 5.37
C SER A 523 -18.56 -17.89 6.44
N GLU A 524 -19.29 -17.05 7.16
CA GLU A 524 -18.85 -16.48 8.43
C GLU A 524 -18.69 -17.63 9.44
N GLY A 525 -17.54 -17.73 10.10
CA GLY A 525 -17.41 -18.60 11.25
C GLY A 525 -18.12 -18.02 12.48
N ASP A 526 -18.71 -18.86 13.33
CA ASP A 526 -19.36 -18.41 14.58
C ASP A 526 -18.30 -17.73 15.49
N SER A 527 -18.18 -16.40 15.45
CA SER A 527 -17.05 -15.68 16.10
C SER A 527 -17.46 -14.78 17.27
N LYS A 528 -18.75 -14.43 17.41
CA LYS A 528 -19.23 -13.44 18.41
C LYS A 528 -20.36 -13.92 19.32
N THR A 529 -21.07 -14.99 18.97
CA THR A 529 -22.21 -15.50 19.76
C THR A 529 -21.82 -16.47 20.87
N TRP A 530 -20.52 -16.63 21.16
CA TRP A 530 -19.97 -17.58 22.13
C TRP A 530 -20.47 -17.44 23.57
N GLN A 531 -21.08 -16.31 23.94
CA GLN A 531 -21.70 -16.18 25.26
C GLN A 531 -22.97 -17.05 25.39
N GLU A 532 -23.60 -17.43 24.28
CA GLU A 532 -24.73 -18.36 24.26
C GLU A 532 -24.24 -19.75 23.83
N LYS A 533 -23.56 -20.45 24.75
CA LYS A 533 -22.86 -21.73 24.52
C LYS A 533 -23.65 -22.89 23.86
N ASN A 534 -24.95 -22.74 23.58
CA ASN A 534 -25.84 -23.83 23.15
C ASN A 534 -26.69 -23.56 21.89
N CYS A 535 -26.44 -22.50 21.13
CA CYS A 535 -27.24 -22.25 19.92
C CYS A 535 -26.70 -23.04 18.71
N ASN A 536 -27.51 -23.99 18.21
CA ASN A 536 -27.25 -24.66 16.93
C ASN A 536 -27.40 -23.65 15.78
N THR A 537 -26.28 -23.22 15.22
CA THR A 537 -26.21 -22.37 14.03
C THR A 537 -25.94 -23.21 12.77
N PHE A 538 -26.47 -22.77 11.64
CA PHE A 538 -26.42 -23.45 10.34
C PHE A 538 -26.04 -22.45 9.25
N CYS A 539 -25.16 -22.88 8.35
CA CYS A 539 -24.89 -22.15 7.11
C CYS A 539 -26.09 -22.32 6.16
N PRO A 540 -26.59 -21.23 5.52
CA PRO A 540 -27.61 -21.31 4.49
C PRO A 540 -27.22 -22.30 3.39
N LYS A 541 -28.17 -23.14 2.96
CA LYS A 541 -27.99 -24.01 1.80
C LYS A 541 -28.06 -23.17 0.53
N ILE A 542 -27.24 -23.49 -0.45
CA ILE A 542 -27.34 -22.90 -1.79
C ILE A 542 -28.10 -23.87 -2.69
N SER A 543 -29.01 -23.34 -3.48
CA SER A 543 -29.76 -24.07 -4.50
C SER A 543 -29.76 -23.28 -5.80
N PHE A 544 -29.95 -23.98 -6.91
CA PHE A 544 -30.01 -23.38 -8.24
C PHE A 544 -31.41 -23.56 -8.81
N CYS A 545 -31.95 -22.47 -9.37
CA CYS A 545 -33.31 -22.42 -9.91
C CYS A 545 -33.29 -22.09 -11.40
N ASP A 546 -34.13 -22.79 -12.14
CA ASP A 546 -34.50 -22.49 -13.52
C ASP A 546 -36.02 -22.33 -13.56
N GLY A 547 -36.48 -21.09 -13.37
CA GLY A 547 -37.88 -20.80 -13.08
C GLY A 547 -38.34 -21.39 -11.74
N ALA A 548 -39.46 -22.11 -11.74
CA ALA A 548 -40.05 -22.68 -10.51
C ALA A 548 -39.41 -24.00 -10.05
N HIS A 549 -38.54 -24.60 -10.85
CA HIS A 549 -37.99 -25.93 -10.57
C HIS A 549 -36.63 -25.83 -9.87
N ARG A 550 -36.57 -26.43 -8.68
CA ARG A 550 -35.32 -26.66 -7.94
C ARG A 550 -34.56 -27.81 -8.59
N SER A 551 -33.26 -27.65 -8.76
CA SER A 551 -32.42 -28.71 -9.32
C SER A 551 -31.07 -28.81 -8.62
N LEU A 552 -30.45 -29.98 -8.76
CA LEU A 552 -29.03 -30.15 -8.44
C LEU A 552 -28.19 -29.27 -9.38
N LEU A 553 -27.05 -28.80 -8.90
CA LEU A 553 -26.15 -27.99 -9.72
C LEU A 553 -25.66 -28.80 -10.92
N VAL A 554 -26.09 -28.39 -12.11
CA VAL A 554 -25.53 -28.82 -13.39
C VAL A 554 -24.70 -27.66 -13.94
N TYR A 555 -23.37 -27.77 -13.89
CA TYR A 555 -22.46 -26.65 -14.18
C TYR A 555 -22.66 -26.04 -15.58
N ASN A 556 -22.81 -26.87 -16.61
CA ASN A 556 -23.01 -26.39 -17.99
C ASN A 556 -24.35 -25.65 -18.18
N LYS A 557 -25.32 -25.85 -17.28
CA LYS A 557 -26.62 -25.17 -17.29
C LYS A 557 -26.56 -23.87 -16.49
N PHE A 558 -26.13 -23.93 -15.22
CA PHE A 558 -26.23 -22.81 -14.30
C PHE A 558 -25.02 -21.88 -14.32
N LEU A 559 -23.83 -22.42 -14.58
CA LEU A 559 -22.55 -21.70 -14.51
C LEU A 559 -21.68 -22.03 -15.74
N PRO A 560 -22.18 -21.87 -16.98
CA PRO A 560 -21.56 -22.41 -18.19
C PRO A 560 -20.16 -21.86 -18.50
N ARG A 561 -19.79 -20.71 -17.92
CA ARG A 561 -18.52 -20.02 -18.18
C ARG A 561 -17.60 -19.94 -16.95
N LEU A 562 -17.89 -20.69 -15.90
CA LEU A 562 -17.13 -20.63 -14.66
C LEU A 562 -15.68 -21.07 -14.88
N GLN A 563 -14.73 -20.22 -14.49
CA GLN A 563 -13.28 -20.42 -14.62
C GLN A 563 -12.61 -20.57 -13.26
N SER A 564 -13.09 -19.87 -12.24
CA SER A 564 -12.57 -19.93 -10.87
C SER A 564 -13.70 -20.11 -9.86
N LEU A 565 -13.54 -21.07 -8.96
CA LEU A 565 -14.43 -21.33 -7.84
C LEU A 565 -13.63 -21.30 -6.54
N ARG A 566 -14.03 -20.45 -5.60
CA ARG A 566 -13.50 -20.45 -4.23
C ARG A 566 -14.61 -20.68 -3.23
N LEU A 567 -14.45 -21.71 -2.40
CA LEU A 567 -15.32 -22.00 -1.27
C LEU A 567 -14.49 -21.94 0.00
N ASP A 568 -14.91 -21.10 0.95
CA ASP A 568 -14.09 -20.83 2.13
C ASP A 568 -14.96 -20.68 3.39
N ILE A 569 -14.33 -20.75 4.56
CA ILE A 569 -14.94 -20.38 5.83
C ILE A 569 -14.01 -19.34 6.44
N LYS A 570 -14.48 -18.09 6.58
CA LYS A 570 -13.65 -17.02 7.14
C LYS A 570 -13.35 -17.33 8.61
N GLN A 571 -12.12 -17.73 8.88
CA GLN A 571 -11.68 -18.26 10.16
C GLN A 571 -11.41 -17.15 11.20
N HIS A 572 -11.83 -17.40 12.44
CA HIS A 572 -11.32 -16.75 13.65
C HIS A 572 -10.87 -17.79 14.70
N TYR A 573 -10.47 -18.99 14.28
CA TYR A 573 -10.25 -20.11 15.22
C TYR A 573 -8.78 -20.25 15.62
N LYS A 574 -8.52 -20.28 16.93
CA LYS A 574 -7.22 -20.68 17.51
C LYS A 574 -7.08 -22.20 17.74
N ASN A 575 -8.14 -22.99 17.53
CA ASN A 575 -8.20 -24.42 17.89
C ASN A 575 -8.76 -25.29 16.74
N SER A 576 -8.09 -26.41 16.44
CA SER A 576 -8.42 -27.36 15.37
C SER A 576 -9.73 -28.12 15.60
N ALA A 577 -10.04 -28.60 16.81
CA ALA A 577 -11.26 -29.38 17.07
C ALA A 577 -12.55 -28.57 16.80
N ARG A 578 -12.48 -27.25 17.00
CA ARG A 578 -13.59 -26.32 16.70
C ARG A 578 -13.75 -26.07 15.20
N ARG A 579 -12.66 -26.20 14.44
CA ARG A 579 -12.68 -26.06 12.99
C ARG A 579 -13.58 -27.15 12.39
N ASP A 580 -13.37 -28.42 12.75
CA ASP A 580 -14.14 -29.53 12.20
C ASP A 580 -15.65 -29.40 12.45
N GLN A 581 -16.05 -28.91 13.64
CA GLN A 581 -17.45 -28.69 13.97
C GLN A 581 -18.09 -27.61 13.08
N GLU A 582 -17.39 -26.52 12.83
CA GLU A 582 -17.89 -25.40 12.02
C GLU A 582 -17.96 -25.79 10.55
N PHE A 583 -16.97 -26.53 10.06
CA PHE A 583 -17.03 -27.13 8.73
C PHE A 583 -18.19 -28.12 8.58
N LYS A 584 -18.50 -28.93 9.61
CA LYS A 584 -19.69 -29.81 9.60
C LYS A 584 -20.98 -28.99 9.46
N LYS A 585 -21.09 -27.85 10.17
CA LYS A 585 -22.25 -26.94 10.03
C LYS A 585 -22.33 -26.31 8.63
N CYS A 586 -21.19 -26.09 7.97
CA CYS A 586 -21.10 -25.56 6.62
C CYS A 586 -21.08 -26.65 5.53
N SER A 587 -21.23 -27.94 5.88
CA SER A 587 -21.08 -29.05 4.92
C SER A 587 -22.03 -28.95 3.72
N HIS A 588 -23.20 -28.34 3.87
CA HIS A 588 -24.14 -28.11 2.78
C HIS A 588 -23.60 -27.17 1.70
N LEU A 589 -22.79 -26.17 2.06
CA LEU A 589 -22.13 -25.28 1.09
C LEU A 589 -21.27 -26.11 0.15
N PHE A 590 -20.36 -26.91 0.71
CA PHE A 590 -19.46 -27.75 -0.08
C PHE A 590 -20.22 -28.83 -0.87
N LYS A 591 -21.19 -29.53 -0.26
CA LYS A 591 -22.01 -30.55 -0.94
C LYS A 591 -22.77 -30.02 -2.16
N THR A 592 -23.10 -28.73 -2.19
CA THR A 592 -23.81 -28.11 -3.32
C THR A 592 -22.91 -28.07 -4.57
N PHE A 593 -21.61 -27.84 -4.39
CA PHE A 593 -20.65 -27.70 -5.50
C PHE A 593 -19.80 -28.95 -5.74
N LEU A 594 -19.59 -29.75 -4.69
CA LEU A 594 -18.79 -30.96 -4.64
C LEU A 594 -19.71 -32.17 -4.36
N VAL A 595 -20.52 -32.55 -5.35
CA VAL A 595 -21.45 -33.68 -5.22
C VAL A 595 -20.67 -35.00 -5.28
N PRO A 596 -20.71 -35.86 -4.24
CA PRO A 596 -20.03 -37.16 -4.25
C PRO A 596 -20.67 -38.11 -5.28
N GLY A 597 -19.85 -38.93 -5.93
CA GLY A 597 -20.25 -39.77 -7.06
C GLY A 597 -21.30 -40.85 -6.74
N GLU A 598 -21.44 -41.27 -5.48
CA GLU A 598 -22.28 -42.43 -5.12
C GLU A 598 -23.80 -42.22 -5.30
N ARG A 599 -24.29 -40.97 -5.42
CA ARG A 599 -25.70 -40.69 -5.76
C ARG A 599 -25.96 -40.49 -7.25
N SER A 600 -24.93 -40.61 -8.10
CA SER A 600 -24.99 -40.26 -9.53
C SER A 600 -25.13 -41.46 -10.47
N VAL A 601 -25.21 -42.69 -9.95
CA VAL A 601 -25.32 -43.91 -10.78
C VAL A 601 -26.58 -43.89 -11.68
N GLU A 602 -27.59 -43.09 -11.35
CA GLU A 602 -28.80 -42.90 -12.17
C GLU A 602 -28.93 -41.49 -12.80
N ASN A 603 -28.02 -40.54 -12.52
CA ASN A 603 -28.17 -39.15 -12.99
C ASN A 603 -26.89 -38.62 -13.65
N ASN A 604 -27.01 -38.26 -14.93
CA ASN A 604 -26.05 -37.60 -15.81
C ASN A 604 -25.09 -36.61 -15.11
N PHE A 605 -24.00 -37.13 -14.56
CA PHE A 605 -22.93 -36.29 -14.03
C PHE A 605 -22.19 -35.62 -15.20
N THR A 606 -22.35 -34.30 -15.35
CA THR A 606 -21.61 -33.52 -16.35
C THR A 606 -20.39 -32.84 -15.72
N PRO A 607 -19.16 -33.18 -16.14
CA PRO A 607 -17.95 -32.54 -15.63
C PRO A 607 -17.90 -31.06 -16.01
N CYS A 608 -17.39 -30.22 -15.11
CA CYS A 608 -17.19 -28.79 -15.36
C CYS A 608 -15.87 -28.58 -16.10
N LYS A 609 -15.92 -28.63 -17.44
CA LYS A 609 -14.74 -28.48 -18.30
C LYS A 609 -14.19 -27.06 -18.37
N THR A 610 -14.94 -26.04 -17.95
CA THR A 610 -14.50 -24.63 -18.03
C THR A 610 -13.67 -24.19 -16.82
N LEU A 611 -13.80 -24.88 -15.68
CA LEU A 611 -13.07 -24.54 -14.47
C LEU A 611 -11.56 -24.72 -14.70
N ARG A 612 -10.77 -23.81 -14.14
CA ARG A 612 -9.29 -23.79 -14.19
C ARG A 612 -8.69 -23.64 -12.81
N GLU A 613 -9.37 -22.90 -11.92
CA GLU A 613 -8.92 -22.63 -10.56
C GLU A 613 -9.99 -23.10 -9.57
N LEU A 614 -9.59 -23.95 -8.62
CA LEU A 614 -10.44 -24.41 -7.52
C LEU A 614 -9.72 -24.17 -6.19
N HIS A 615 -10.28 -23.28 -5.38
CA HIS A 615 -9.76 -22.96 -4.06
C HIS A 615 -10.73 -23.47 -3.00
N VAL A 616 -10.38 -24.59 -2.38
CA VAL A 616 -11.16 -25.18 -1.30
C VAL A 616 -10.24 -25.69 -0.18
N PRO A 617 -10.68 -25.66 1.09
CA PRO A 617 -9.97 -26.29 2.20
C PRO A 617 -10.03 -27.82 2.09
N TYR A 618 -9.14 -28.38 1.26
CA TYR A 618 -9.21 -29.77 0.79
C TYR A 618 -9.13 -30.81 1.92
N GLU A 619 -8.21 -30.67 2.87
CA GLU A 619 -8.04 -31.62 3.98
C GLU A 619 -9.30 -31.71 4.86
N GLU A 620 -9.87 -30.56 5.23
CA GLU A 620 -11.10 -30.51 6.00
C GLU A 620 -12.29 -31.09 5.22
N ILE A 621 -12.41 -30.76 3.93
CA ILE A 621 -13.48 -31.27 3.07
C ILE A 621 -13.37 -32.78 2.89
N ARG A 622 -12.17 -33.33 2.70
CA ARG A 622 -11.93 -34.77 2.57
C ARG A 622 -12.46 -35.51 3.79
N SER A 623 -12.20 -34.99 4.99
CA SER A 623 -12.67 -35.63 6.24
C SER A 623 -14.21 -35.62 6.39
N ILE A 624 -14.89 -34.60 5.85
CA ILE A 624 -16.32 -34.36 6.09
C ILE A 624 -17.21 -34.90 4.97
N LEU A 625 -16.76 -34.79 3.72
CA LEU A 625 -17.48 -35.25 2.54
C LEU A 625 -17.04 -36.62 2.06
N GLN A 626 -15.92 -37.14 2.58
CA GLN A 626 -15.29 -38.38 2.12
C GLN A 626 -14.99 -38.37 0.61
N ILE A 627 -14.78 -37.18 0.03
CA ILE A 627 -14.43 -37.01 -1.38
C ILE A 627 -12.93 -37.23 -1.60
N THR A 628 -12.59 -37.95 -2.65
CA THR A 628 -11.21 -38.25 -3.05
C THR A 628 -10.69 -37.26 -4.10
N SER A 629 -9.38 -37.10 -4.22
CA SER A 629 -8.76 -36.27 -5.28
C SER A 629 -9.19 -36.74 -6.67
N VAL A 630 -9.28 -38.06 -6.88
CA VAL A 630 -9.72 -38.68 -8.14
C VAL A 630 -11.15 -38.28 -8.50
N GLU A 631 -12.06 -38.18 -7.52
CA GLU A 631 -13.41 -37.67 -7.78
C GLU A 631 -13.38 -36.21 -8.18
N ILE A 632 -12.62 -35.35 -7.46
CA ILE A 632 -12.48 -33.94 -7.83
C ILE A 632 -11.89 -33.78 -9.24
N GLU A 633 -10.88 -34.57 -9.62
CA GLU A 633 -10.31 -34.58 -10.97
C GLU A 633 -11.35 -34.96 -12.04
N LYS A 634 -12.20 -35.96 -11.77
CA LYS A 634 -13.32 -36.32 -12.65
C LYS A 634 -14.33 -35.17 -12.77
N MET A 635 -14.58 -34.43 -11.68
CA MET A 635 -15.49 -33.29 -11.69
C MET A 635 -14.91 -32.08 -12.44
N PHE A 636 -13.60 -31.84 -12.31
CA PHE A 636 -12.91 -30.64 -12.78
C PHE A 636 -11.61 -31.01 -13.52
N PRO A 637 -11.70 -31.61 -14.72
CA PRO A 637 -10.55 -32.20 -15.41
C PRO A 637 -9.45 -31.23 -15.83
N ASN A 638 -9.71 -29.92 -15.76
CA ASN A 638 -8.79 -28.86 -16.18
C ASN A 638 -8.26 -28.01 -15.01
N VAL A 639 -8.54 -28.40 -13.77
CA VAL A 639 -7.89 -27.81 -12.60
C VAL A 639 -6.54 -28.49 -12.42
N ALA A 640 -5.49 -27.71 -12.17
CA ALA A 640 -4.16 -28.25 -11.90
C ALA A 640 -4.22 -29.26 -10.73
N LYS A 641 -3.43 -30.33 -10.81
CA LYS A 641 -3.47 -31.40 -9.81
C LYS A 641 -3.21 -30.84 -8.41
N PHE A 642 -3.98 -31.36 -7.45
CA PHE A 642 -3.76 -31.11 -6.04
C PHE A 642 -2.54 -31.92 -5.62
N ASP A 643 -1.39 -31.26 -5.49
CA ASP A 643 -0.18 -31.85 -4.88
C ASP A 643 -0.31 -31.95 -3.36
#